data_AF-A0A5E8F3I0-F1
#
_entry.id   AF-A0A5E8F3I0-F1
#
_cell.length_a   1.000
_cell.length_b   1.000
_cell.length_c   1.000
_cell.angle_alpha   90.00
_cell.angle_beta   90.00
_cell.angle_gamma   90.00
#
_symmetry.space_group_name_H-M   'P 1'
#
loop_
_entity.id
_entity.type
_entity.pdbx_description
1 polymer ?
#
loop_
_entity_poly.entity_id
_entity_poly.type
_entity_poly.pdbx_seq_one_letter_code
_entity_poly.pdbx_strand_id
1 'polypeptide(L)'
;MANAVQKITLSPSRDIPFNRLVLAQTNVRRIKAGVSIEDLTGSIARRGLIQSIHVRPVLDAEGKETGMFEVPAGGRRYRALEMLINQKRLAKTAAVPCVVSNSTGPILAQEISLAENIEHAPLHPLDQYRAFKDMLDKGMSEEEIAAAFFISTYVVKQRLKLTAVSPALLDVYAEDGMTIAQLEAFSVSNDPVRQEQVWEAIKNSWSKEPYQIRRMLTENTVRASDKRAVFVGIESYEAAGGEVLRDLFQSDDGGWLQDVPLLERLVAEKLQMTADEIANEGWKWIEVAVSFPYGVTDGLRELEGMPIDLTDEEQATLDALRDEFNKLQAQYEEADELSDEIEQRFGEIETAIKSLEARPVRFDPAEIARAGVFVSVDADGMTLVERAFVKPEDEAPATPEDRTDSGAEGAGLSATGSLQRAVITTGGQPADTEDDEEDGIKPLPDRLIAELTADRTLALRDKLASDPATAFLAVLHKFVRDVFSRYSAQGVAMEVFVRGTVFPVQSEGLRDTIYARSVQARHEGWDRRLPSDVADLWDALAALTDTEQAELFAHCASFGVNALYERADRYGNGAISVHGVRQRLLDADHLVRAVGLDMTDAGWRPTVGNYLGRVTKARILEAVREGAGERASQLIDHLKKSDMAKEAERLLADTGWLPEPLRVVELAVEAGDPNAGEDEALPEFLAAANDVALADQEEEQLDAAE
;
A
#
# COMPACT_ATOMS: atom_id res chain seq x y z
N MET A 1 -37.30 -14.15 -46.83
CA MET A 1 -38.67 -13.72 -46.47
C MET A 1 -38.53 -12.53 -45.54
N ALA A 2 -39.17 -11.39 -45.82
CA ALA A 2 -39.18 -10.29 -44.87
C ALA A 2 -40.20 -10.58 -43.77
N ASN A 3 -39.81 -10.53 -42.49
CA ASN A 3 -40.78 -10.61 -41.40
C ASN A 3 -41.71 -9.41 -41.47
N ALA A 4 -43.01 -9.66 -41.59
CA ALA A 4 -44.01 -8.61 -41.63
C ALA A 4 -44.03 -7.87 -40.28
N VAL A 5 -43.75 -6.57 -40.30
CA VAL A 5 -43.76 -5.72 -39.10
C VAL A 5 -45.12 -5.84 -38.41
N GLN A 6 -45.13 -6.40 -37.19
CA GLN A 6 -46.35 -6.53 -36.41
C GLN A 6 -46.90 -5.15 -36.08
N LYS A 7 -48.16 -4.91 -36.42
CA LYS A 7 -48.84 -3.64 -36.13
C LYS A 7 -49.30 -3.64 -34.68
N ILE A 8 -48.68 -2.78 -33.87
CA ILE A 8 -49.07 -2.55 -32.48
C ILE A 8 -50.55 -2.17 -32.44
N THR A 9 -51.32 -2.84 -31.58
CA THR A 9 -52.73 -2.54 -31.33
C THR A 9 -52.85 -1.92 -29.94
N LEU A 10 -53.38 -0.69 -29.87
CA LEU A 10 -53.52 0.05 -28.62
C LEU A 10 -54.72 -0.46 -27.81
N SER A 11 -54.54 -0.56 -26.48
CA SER A 11 -55.61 -0.89 -25.54
C SER A 11 -56.75 0.15 -25.59
N PRO A 12 -58.02 -0.24 -25.78
CA PRO A 12 -59.13 0.70 -25.86
C PRO A 12 -59.43 1.34 -24.50
N SER A 13 -59.77 2.63 -24.52
CA SER A 13 -60.41 3.28 -23.38
C SER A 13 -61.88 2.89 -23.29
N ARG A 14 -62.35 2.59 -22.08
CA ARG A 14 -63.75 2.27 -21.79
C ARG A 14 -64.12 2.79 -20.40
N ASP A 15 -65.24 3.50 -20.32
CA ASP A 15 -65.84 3.86 -19.03
C ASP A 15 -66.44 2.62 -18.36
N ILE A 16 -66.03 2.34 -17.13
CA ILE A 16 -66.49 1.18 -16.37
C ILE A 16 -67.08 1.67 -15.04
N PRO A 17 -68.29 1.22 -14.64
CA PRO A 17 -68.85 1.54 -13.33
C PRO A 17 -67.94 1.05 -12.20
N PHE A 18 -67.65 1.92 -11.21
CA PHE A 18 -66.73 1.58 -10.11
C PHE A 18 -67.07 0.25 -9.42
N ASN A 19 -68.35 -0.08 -9.25
CA ASN A 19 -68.79 -1.35 -8.65
C ASN A 19 -68.50 -2.62 -9.47
N ARG A 20 -67.84 -2.52 -10.63
CA ARG A 20 -67.29 -3.65 -11.42
C ARG A 20 -65.76 -3.72 -11.40
N LEU A 21 -65.10 -2.76 -10.74
CA LEU A 21 -63.66 -2.74 -10.56
C LEU A 21 -63.29 -3.43 -9.24
N VAL A 22 -62.22 -4.23 -9.25
CA VAL A 22 -61.66 -4.91 -8.07
C VAL A 22 -60.18 -4.61 -8.01
N LEU A 23 -59.68 -4.17 -6.86
CA LEU A 23 -58.24 -3.93 -6.67
C LEU A 23 -57.46 -5.25 -6.75
N ALA A 24 -56.48 -5.36 -7.67
CA ALA A 24 -55.62 -6.54 -7.71
C ALA A 24 -54.71 -6.58 -6.47
N GLN A 25 -54.42 -7.78 -5.96
CA GLN A 25 -53.54 -7.94 -4.79
C GLN A 25 -52.05 -7.76 -5.13
N THR A 26 -51.69 -7.74 -6.41
CA THR A 26 -50.33 -7.67 -6.97
C THR A 26 -49.67 -6.28 -6.93
N ASN A 27 -50.03 -5.41 -5.98
CA ASN A 27 -49.39 -4.10 -5.82
C ASN A 27 -47.91 -4.26 -5.41
N VAL A 28 -47.00 -3.91 -6.32
CA VAL A 28 -45.54 -4.09 -6.16
C VAL A 28 -44.95 -3.23 -5.04
N ARG A 29 -45.46 -2.01 -4.86
CA ARG A 29 -44.95 -1.04 -3.88
C ARG A 29 -45.37 -1.43 -2.45
N ARG A 30 -44.41 -1.93 -1.66
CA ARG A 30 -44.56 -2.24 -0.23
C ARG A 30 -44.15 -1.06 0.66
N ILE A 31 -43.15 -0.28 0.25
CA ILE A 31 -42.58 0.84 1.04
C ILE A 31 -43.30 2.18 0.71
N LYS A 32 -43.57 3.02 1.73
CA LYS A 32 -44.48 4.18 1.67
C LYS A 32 -43.79 5.53 1.39
N ALA A 33 -43.14 5.70 0.25
CA ALA A 33 -42.60 7.00 -0.17
C ALA A 33 -43.56 7.80 -1.09
N GLY A 34 -44.29 8.80 -0.56
CA GLY A 34 -44.98 9.81 -1.38
C GLY A 34 -46.34 10.34 -0.87
N VAL A 35 -46.96 11.20 -1.69
CA VAL A 35 -48.23 11.92 -1.44
C VAL A 35 -49.35 11.02 -0.90
N SER A 36 -50.10 11.52 0.10
CA SER A 36 -51.16 10.77 0.78
C SER A 36 -52.33 10.38 -0.14
N ILE A 37 -53.17 9.44 0.29
CA ILE A 37 -54.38 9.07 -0.47
C ILE A 37 -55.44 10.16 -0.28
N GLU A 38 -55.39 10.87 0.84
CA GLU A 38 -56.21 11.99 1.25
C GLU A 38 -56.00 13.21 0.33
N ASP A 39 -54.74 13.56 0.03
CA ASP A 39 -54.40 14.62 -0.93
C ASP A 39 -54.86 14.27 -2.35
N LEU A 40 -54.65 13.02 -2.77
CA LEU A 40 -55.09 12.52 -4.08
C LEU A 40 -56.62 12.53 -4.20
N THR A 41 -57.32 12.16 -3.12
CA THR A 41 -58.78 12.25 -2.97
C THR A 41 -59.26 13.70 -3.10
N GLY A 42 -58.57 14.66 -2.46
CA GLY A 42 -58.84 16.09 -2.58
C GLY A 42 -58.62 16.62 -4.00
N SER A 43 -57.55 16.18 -4.67
CA SER A 43 -57.23 16.55 -6.06
C SER A 43 -58.29 16.04 -7.03
N ILE A 44 -58.64 14.74 -6.96
CA ILE A 44 -59.67 14.12 -7.83
C ILE A 44 -61.03 14.77 -7.59
N ALA A 45 -61.40 15.10 -6.34
CA ALA A 45 -62.65 15.77 -6.03
C ALA A 45 -62.75 17.22 -6.54
N ARG A 46 -61.62 17.85 -6.91
CA ARG A 46 -61.56 19.21 -7.46
C ARG A 46 -61.36 19.25 -8.97
N ARG A 47 -60.65 18.27 -9.54
CA ARG A 47 -60.16 18.27 -10.93
C ARG A 47 -60.65 17.09 -11.78
N GLY A 48 -61.37 16.13 -11.19
CA GLY A 48 -61.69 14.86 -11.81
C GLY A 48 -60.51 13.89 -11.85
N LEU A 49 -60.73 12.70 -12.43
CA LEU A 49 -59.69 11.71 -12.65
C LEU A 49 -58.91 12.08 -13.94
N ILE A 50 -57.76 12.76 -13.78
CA ILE A 50 -56.95 13.25 -14.91
C ILE A 50 -56.27 12.09 -15.68
N GLN A 51 -55.89 11.02 -14.99
CA GLN A 51 -55.25 9.83 -15.58
C GLN A 51 -56.15 8.61 -15.38
N SER A 52 -56.53 7.94 -16.47
CA SER A 52 -57.37 6.73 -16.49
C SER A 52 -56.73 5.54 -15.78
N ILE A 53 -57.54 4.71 -15.13
CA ILE A 53 -57.07 3.51 -14.41
C ILE A 53 -56.84 2.38 -15.43
N HIS A 54 -55.76 1.61 -15.28
CA HIS A 54 -55.51 0.48 -16.16
C HIS A 54 -56.12 -0.80 -15.57
N VAL A 55 -56.89 -1.54 -16.36
CA VAL A 55 -57.70 -2.68 -15.90
C VAL A 55 -57.60 -3.88 -16.85
N ARG A 56 -57.85 -5.08 -16.33
CA ARG A 56 -57.84 -6.34 -17.08
C ARG A 56 -59.14 -7.13 -16.82
N PRO A 57 -59.74 -7.84 -17.81
CA PRO A 57 -60.96 -8.61 -17.58
C PRO A 57 -60.72 -9.81 -16.67
N VAL A 58 -61.57 -10.00 -15.66
CA VAL A 58 -61.58 -11.24 -14.86
C VAL A 58 -62.33 -12.32 -15.64
N LEU A 59 -61.66 -13.45 -15.88
CA LEU A 59 -62.21 -14.60 -16.60
C LEU A 59 -62.83 -15.62 -15.63
N ASP A 60 -63.84 -16.37 -16.10
CA ASP A 60 -64.35 -17.57 -15.43
C ASP A 60 -63.47 -18.80 -15.72
N ALA A 61 -63.83 -19.97 -15.15
CA ALA A 61 -63.07 -21.21 -15.32
C ALA A 61 -63.09 -21.72 -16.77
N GLU A 62 -64.07 -21.26 -17.56
CA GLU A 62 -64.27 -21.51 -18.97
C GLU A 62 -63.55 -20.48 -19.88
N GLY A 63 -62.82 -19.52 -19.30
CA GLY A 63 -61.97 -18.55 -20.01
C GLY A 63 -62.71 -17.33 -20.57
N LYS A 64 -63.92 -17.05 -20.10
CA LYS A 64 -64.82 -16.01 -20.63
C LYS A 64 -64.96 -14.83 -19.67
N GLU A 65 -65.17 -13.62 -20.19
CA GLU A 65 -65.28 -12.42 -19.36
C GLU A 65 -66.48 -12.47 -18.40
N THR A 66 -66.22 -12.43 -17.09
CA THR A 66 -67.24 -12.33 -16.03
C THR A 66 -67.97 -10.98 -15.99
N GLY A 67 -67.45 -9.97 -16.70
CA GLY A 67 -67.90 -8.58 -16.63
C GLY A 67 -67.37 -7.79 -15.41
N MET A 68 -66.51 -8.41 -14.59
CA MET A 68 -65.70 -7.76 -13.56
C MET A 68 -64.28 -7.51 -14.08
N PHE A 69 -63.59 -6.51 -13.52
CA PHE A 69 -62.26 -6.09 -13.96
C PHE A 69 -61.30 -5.94 -12.78
N GLU A 70 -60.13 -6.56 -12.88
CA GLU A 70 -59.03 -6.38 -11.93
C GLU A 70 -58.24 -5.10 -12.26
N VAL A 71 -57.74 -4.43 -11.23
CA VAL A 71 -56.95 -3.19 -11.33
C VAL A 71 -55.49 -3.49 -10.96
N PRO A 72 -54.63 -3.88 -11.92
CA PRO A 72 -53.19 -4.07 -11.67
C PRO A 72 -52.43 -2.74 -11.52
N ALA A 73 -52.90 -1.66 -12.16
CA ALA A 73 -52.23 -0.36 -12.18
C ALA A 73 -53.23 0.78 -11.92
N GLY A 74 -52.82 1.78 -11.16
CA GLY A 74 -53.67 2.87 -10.68
C GLY A 74 -54.31 2.62 -9.30
N GLY A 75 -53.79 1.67 -8.51
CA GLY A 75 -54.38 1.28 -7.21
C GLY A 75 -54.59 2.41 -6.19
N ARG A 76 -53.70 3.43 -6.18
CA ARG A 76 -53.88 4.65 -5.37
C ARG A 76 -55.08 5.49 -5.83
N ARG A 77 -55.32 5.55 -7.15
CA ARG A 77 -56.45 6.24 -7.78
C ARG A 77 -57.77 5.49 -7.51
N TYR A 78 -57.75 4.14 -7.54
CA TYR A 78 -58.88 3.32 -7.10
C TYR A 78 -59.28 3.61 -5.63
N ARG A 79 -58.33 3.59 -4.68
CA ARG A 79 -58.62 3.87 -3.26
C ARG A 79 -59.09 5.31 -3.01
N ALA A 80 -58.60 6.29 -3.77
CA ALA A 80 -59.09 7.66 -3.70
C ALA A 80 -60.56 7.79 -4.18
N LEU A 81 -60.95 7.07 -5.23
CA LEU A 81 -62.35 6.98 -5.67
C LEU A 81 -63.23 6.24 -4.64
N GLU A 82 -62.71 5.17 -4.04
CA GLU A 82 -63.36 4.43 -2.94
C GLU A 82 -63.63 5.33 -1.73
N MET A 83 -62.66 6.18 -1.35
CA MET A 83 -62.84 7.20 -0.31
C MET A 83 -63.93 8.21 -0.69
N LEU A 84 -64.00 8.70 -1.93
CA LEU A 84 -65.09 9.59 -2.37
C LEU A 84 -66.47 8.92 -2.34
N ILE A 85 -66.54 7.63 -2.66
CA ILE A 85 -67.76 6.83 -2.56
C ILE A 85 -68.19 6.67 -1.09
N ASN A 86 -67.26 6.36 -0.19
CA ASN A 86 -67.53 6.22 1.23
C ASN A 86 -67.91 7.56 1.90
N GLN A 87 -67.32 8.67 1.43
CA GLN A 87 -67.74 10.05 1.76
C GLN A 87 -69.08 10.46 1.12
N LYS A 88 -69.73 9.60 0.32
CA LYS A 88 -70.95 9.88 -0.46
C LYS A 88 -70.83 11.05 -1.47
N ARG A 89 -69.59 11.38 -1.86
CA ARG A 89 -69.26 12.42 -2.86
C ARG A 89 -69.19 11.88 -4.29
N LEU A 90 -69.20 10.56 -4.44
CA LEU A 90 -69.22 9.84 -5.72
C LEU A 90 -70.19 8.65 -5.62
N ALA A 91 -70.88 8.30 -6.72
CA ALA A 91 -71.80 7.16 -6.76
C ALA A 91 -71.06 5.83 -7.04
N LYS A 92 -71.52 4.71 -6.46
CA LYS A 92 -70.96 3.37 -6.75
C LYS A 92 -71.08 2.95 -8.22
N THR A 93 -72.04 3.52 -8.94
CA THR A 93 -72.29 3.32 -10.38
C THR A 93 -71.64 4.40 -11.26
N ALA A 94 -70.83 5.30 -10.70
CA ALA A 94 -70.15 6.31 -11.48
C ALA A 94 -69.23 5.67 -12.52
N ALA A 95 -69.28 6.21 -13.74
CA ALA A 95 -68.38 5.86 -14.83
C ALA A 95 -66.94 6.28 -14.49
N VAL A 96 -66.02 5.32 -14.48
CA VAL A 96 -64.60 5.54 -14.27
C VAL A 96 -63.86 5.32 -15.60
N PRO A 97 -63.17 6.33 -16.13
CA PRO A 97 -62.33 6.17 -17.33
C PRO A 97 -61.23 5.13 -17.09
N CYS A 98 -61.33 4.00 -17.79
CA CYS A 98 -60.37 2.90 -17.71
C CYS A 98 -59.72 2.62 -19.06
N VAL A 99 -58.52 2.07 -19.06
CA VAL A 99 -57.85 1.47 -20.23
C VAL A 99 -57.85 -0.04 -20.02
N VAL A 100 -58.36 -0.80 -20.99
CA VAL A 100 -58.58 -2.25 -20.84
C VAL A 100 -57.49 -3.03 -21.59
N SER A 101 -56.66 -3.80 -20.88
CA SER A 101 -55.73 -4.73 -21.53
C SER A 101 -56.40 -6.02 -21.98
N ASN A 102 -55.77 -6.68 -22.95
CA ASN A 102 -56.22 -7.96 -23.48
C ASN A 102 -55.88 -9.11 -22.51
N SER A 103 -56.87 -9.91 -22.10
CA SER A 103 -56.69 -10.97 -21.09
C SER A 103 -55.81 -12.14 -21.57
N THR A 104 -55.71 -12.33 -22.89
CA THR A 104 -54.90 -13.38 -23.55
C THR A 104 -53.56 -12.87 -24.11
N GLY A 105 -53.16 -11.64 -23.78
CA GLY A 105 -51.79 -11.16 -24.07
C GLY A 105 -50.74 -11.83 -23.15
N PRO A 106 -49.48 -11.92 -23.58
CA PRO A 106 -48.40 -12.52 -22.77
C PRO A 106 -48.00 -11.68 -21.55
N ILE A 107 -48.35 -10.39 -21.54
CA ILE A 107 -47.95 -9.42 -20.53
C ILE A 107 -48.66 -9.70 -19.19
N LEU A 108 -47.87 -9.90 -18.14
CA LEU A 108 -48.30 -10.19 -16.77
C LEU A 108 -48.85 -8.94 -16.06
N ALA A 109 -49.74 -9.18 -15.08
CA ALA A 109 -50.29 -8.12 -14.24
C ALA A 109 -49.21 -7.37 -13.44
N GLN A 110 -48.14 -8.05 -13.03
CA GLN A 110 -46.99 -7.48 -12.32
C GLN A 110 -46.18 -6.53 -13.21
N GLU A 111 -45.97 -6.85 -14.48
CA GLU A 111 -45.21 -5.99 -15.41
C GLU A 111 -45.91 -4.64 -15.61
N ILE A 112 -47.23 -4.69 -15.87
CA ILE A 112 -48.06 -3.48 -16.03
C ILE A 112 -48.06 -2.63 -14.75
N SER A 113 -48.10 -3.28 -13.57
CA SER A 113 -48.04 -2.60 -12.27
C SER A 113 -46.67 -1.95 -12.03
N LEU A 114 -45.58 -2.64 -12.39
CA LEU A 114 -44.22 -2.13 -12.24
C LEU A 114 -43.94 -0.97 -13.21
N ALA A 115 -44.31 -1.10 -14.48
CA ALA A 115 -44.18 -0.06 -15.50
C ALA A 115 -44.93 1.23 -15.11
N GLU A 116 -46.21 1.15 -14.71
CA GLU A 116 -47.00 2.32 -14.26
C GLU A 116 -46.34 3.09 -13.10
N ASN A 117 -45.64 2.38 -12.22
CA ASN A 117 -44.93 3.04 -11.14
C ASN A 117 -43.59 3.63 -11.60
N ILE A 118 -42.80 2.91 -12.42
CA ILE A 118 -41.53 3.40 -12.97
C ILE A 118 -41.74 4.72 -13.74
N GLU A 119 -42.80 4.82 -14.54
CA GLU A 119 -43.15 6.02 -15.31
C GLU A 119 -43.62 7.22 -14.45
N HIS A 120 -43.93 7.04 -13.16
CA HIS A 120 -44.61 8.07 -12.34
C HIS A 120 -43.92 8.42 -11.01
N ALA A 121 -43.22 7.48 -10.37
CA ALA A 121 -42.36 7.75 -9.22
C ALA A 121 -41.43 6.55 -8.97
N PRO A 122 -40.09 6.73 -8.94
CA PRO A 122 -39.14 5.63 -8.84
C PRO A 122 -39.48 4.70 -7.66
N LEU A 123 -39.46 3.40 -7.93
CA LEU A 123 -39.64 2.39 -6.90
C LEU A 123 -38.41 2.33 -6.00
N HIS A 124 -38.62 2.02 -4.73
CA HIS A 124 -37.53 1.68 -3.82
C HIS A 124 -36.76 0.45 -4.39
N PRO A 125 -35.41 0.42 -4.36
CA PRO A 125 -34.64 -0.67 -4.98
C PRO A 125 -35.06 -2.07 -4.52
N LEU A 126 -35.44 -2.22 -3.23
CA LEU A 126 -35.97 -3.48 -2.69
C LEU A 126 -37.25 -3.95 -3.37
N ASP A 127 -38.16 -3.04 -3.73
CA ASP A 127 -39.43 -3.41 -4.35
C ASP A 127 -39.23 -3.71 -5.86
N GLN A 128 -38.19 -3.16 -6.50
CA GLN A 128 -37.74 -3.58 -7.83
C GLN A 128 -37.15 -5.01 -7.78
N TYR A 129 -36.21 -5.24 -6.87
CA TYR A 129 -35.61 -6.56 -6.60
C TYR A 129 -36.69 -7.62 -6.35
N ARG A 130 -37.61 -7.35 -5.41
CA ARG A 130 -38.72 -8.25 -5.08
C ARG A 130 -39.57 -8.57 -6.32
N ALA A 131 -39.84 -7.58 -7.18
CA ALA A 131 -40.61 -7.80 -8.41
C ALA A 131 -39.88 -8.68 -9.43
N PHE A 132 -38.59 -8.45 -9.67
CA PHE A 132 -37.79 -9.25 -10.60
C PHE A 132 -37.60 -10.68 -10.09
N LYS A 133 -37.38 -10.87 -8.78
CA LYS A 133 -37.37 -12.21 -8.19
C LYS A 133 -38.71 -12.91 -8.35
N ASP A 134 -39.82 -12.22 -8.08
CA ASP A 134 -41.17 -12.71 -8.34
C ASP A 134 -41.40 -13.10 -9.81
N MET A 135 -40.65 -12.57 -10.78
CA MET A 135 -40.76 -12.93 -12.20
C MET A 135 -39.87 -14.12 -12.57
N LEU A 136 -38.63 -14.14 -12.04
CA LEU A 136 -37.69 -15.26 -12.16
C LEU A 136 -38.28 -16.55 -11.55
N ASP A 137 -38.86 -16.46 -10.35
CA ASP A 137 -39.55 -17.56 -9.64
C ASP A 137 -40.81 -18.05 -10.40
N LYS A 138 -41.29 -17.30 -11.40
CA LYS A 138 -42.40 -17.67 -12.31
C LYS A 138 -41.93 -18.14 -13.69
N GLY A 139 -40.61 -18.22 -13.92
CA GLY A 139 -40.01 -18.82 -15.12
C GLY A 139 -39.66 -17.85 -16.26
N MET A 140 -39.64 -16.54 -16.02
CA MET A 140 -39.09 -15.56 -16.98
C MET A 140 -37.56 -15.51 -16.91
N SER A 141 -36.89 -15.31 -18.05
CA SER A 141 -35.43 -15.10 -18.09
C SER A 141 -35.03 -13.66 -17.73
N GLU A 142 -33.74 -13.44 -17.41
CA GLU A 142 -33.21 -12.11 -17.12
C GLU A 142 -33.27 -11.19 -18.36
N GLU A 143 -33.13 -11.75 -19.55
CA GLU A 143 -33.29 -11.08 -20.85
C GLU A 143 -34.75 -10.67 -21.11
N GLU A 144 -35.71 -11.54 -20.77
CA GLU A 144 -37.14 -11.25 -20.88
C GLU A 144 -37.55 -10.13 -19.92
N ILE A 145 -37.09 -10.18 -18.67
CA ILE A 145 -37.29 -9.12 -17.66
C ILE A 145 -36.64 -7.81 -18.14
N ALA A 146 -35.40 -7.85 -18.65
CA ALA A 146 -34.71 -6.67 -19.17
C ALA A 146 -35.48 -6.01 -20.33
N ALA A 147 -35.96 -6.81 -21.27
CA ALA A 147 -36.76 -6.36 -22.41
C ALA A 147 -38.12 -5.79 -21.98
N ALA A 148 -38.79 -6.41 -21.00
CA ALA A 148 -40.09 -5.96 -20.49
C ALA A 148 -40.03 -4.57 -19.82
N PHE A 149 -38.91 -4.21 -19.19
CA PHE A 149 -38.73 -2.93 -18.49
C PHE A 149 -37.81 -1.93 -19.19
N PHE A 150 -37.34 -2.24 -20.41
CA PHE A 150 -36.41 -1.40 -21.20
C PHE A 150 -35.13 -1.02 -20.43
N ILE A 151 -34.61 -1.96 -19.63
CA ILE A 151 -33.35 -1.85 -18.89
C ILE A 151 -32.32 -2.85 -19.43
N SER A 152 -31.04 -2.71 -19.08
CA SER A 152 -30.04 -3.72 -19.43
C SER A 152 -30.17 -4.96 -18.54
N THR A 153 -29.80 -6.12 -19.08
CA THR A 153 -29.67 -7.39 -18.31
C THR A 153 -28.73 -7.24 -17.12
N TYR A 154 -27.69 -6.40 -17.24
CA TYR A 154 -26.82 -6.03 -16.13
C TYR A 154 -27.59 -5.40 -14.95
N VAL A 155 -28.53 -4.47 -15.19
CA VAL A 155 -29.36 -3.89 -14.13
C VAL A 155 -30.31 -4.94 -13.51
N VAL A 156 -30.83 -5.89 -14.30
CA VAL A 156 -31.61 -7.01 -13.76
C VAL A 156 -30.75 -7.87 -12.83
N LYS A 157 -29.57 -8.32 -13.28
CA LYS A 157 -28.61 -9.09 -12.47
C LYS A 157 -28.19 -8.33 -11.21
N GLN A 158 -27.88 -7.05 -11.32
CA GLN A 158 -27.52 -6.17 -10.20
C GLN A 158 -28.64 -6.11 -9.15
N ARG A 159 -29.92 -5.97 -9.58
CA ARG A 159 -31.06 -5.99 -8.65
C ARG A 159 -31.33 -7.39 -8.08
N LEU A 160 -31.10 -8.46 -8.85
CA LEU A 160 -31.22 -9.84 -8.38
C LEU A 160 -30.10 -10.25 -7.41
N LYS A 161 -28.89 -9.67 -7.49
CA LYS A 161 -27.78 -9.95 -6.55
C LYS A 161 -28.10 -9.52 -5.10
N LEU A 162 -29.10 -8.66 -4.90
CA LEU A 162 -29.68 -8.40 -3.57
C LEU A 162 -30.43 -9.62 -2.96
N THR A 163 -30.60 -10.73 -3.70
CA THR A 163 -30.98 -12.03 -3.12
C THR A 163 -29.97 -12.57 -2.10
N ALA A 164 -28.68 -12.25 -2.28
CA ALA A 164 -27.61 -12.77 -1.42
C ALA A 164 -27.58 -12.12 -0.03
N VAL A 165 -28.30 -11.00 0.18
CA VAL A 165 -28.25 -10.23 1.42
C VAL A 165 -29.32 -10.71 2.41
N SER A 166 -28.94 -10.85 3.69
CA SER A 166 -29.82 -11.30 4.77
C SER A 166 -31.14 -10.52 4.81
N PRO A 167 -32.30 -11.20 5.01
CA PRO A 167 -33.58 -10.57 5.26
C PRO A 167 -33.53 -9.49 6.36
N ALA A 168 -32.73 -9.68 7.41
CA ALA A 168 -32.60 -8.70 8.49
C ALA A 168 -32.00 -7.37 8.00
N LEU A 169 -31.01 -7.42 7.09
CA LEU A 169 -30.40 -6.22 6.51
C LEU A 169 -31.29 -5.59 5.44
N LEU A 170 -32.05 -6.39 4.69
CA LEU A 170 -33.08 -5.90 3.76
C LEU A 170 -34.18 -5.12 4.52
N ASP A 171 -34.57 -5.56 5.72
CA ASP A 171 -35.56 -4.86 6.53
C ASP A 171 -34.97 -3.61 7.21
N VAL A 172 -33.72 -3.64 7.70
CA VAL A 172 -33.01 -2.42 8.17
C VAL A 172 -32.88 -1.36 7.07
N TYR A 173 -32.65 -1.75 5.81
CA TYR A 173 -32.70 -0.82 4.69
C TYR A 173 -34.12 -0.33 4.36
N ALA A 174 -35.16 -1.16 4.57
CA ALA A 174 -36.55 -0.75 4.41
C ALA A 174 -37.05 0.24 5.49
N GLU A 175 -36.33 0.34 6.62
CA GLU A 175 -36.55 1.30 7.72
C GLU A 175 -35.62 2.54 7.64
N ASP A 176 -35.01 2.81 6.48
CA ASP A 176 -34.04 3.89 6.24
C ASP A 176 -32.77 3.84 7.15
N GLY A 177 -32.49 2.68 7.77
CA GLY A 177 -31.39 2.48 8.73
C GLY A 177 -29.99 2.29 8.11
N MET A 178 -29.91 2.16 6.79
CA MET A 178 -28.65 2.13 6.01
C MET A 178 -28.87 2.74 4.62
N THR A 179 -27.78 3.02 3.90
CA THR A 179 -27.85 3.49 2.51
C THR A 179 -27.83 2.32 1.52
N ILE A 180 -28.25 2.58 0.26
CA ILE A 180 -28.18 1.57 -0.80
C ILE A 180 -26.75 1.05 -1.01
N ALA A 181 -25.74 1.93 -1.04
CA ALA A 181 -24.34 1.54 -1.24
C ALA A 181 -23.78 0.67 -0.08
N GLN A 182 -24.32 0.82 1.13
CA GLN A 182 -24.00 -0.06 2.26
C GLN A 182 -24.62 -1.45 2.08
N LEU A 183 -25.88 -1.53 1.63
CA LEU A 183 -26.53 -2.80 1.32
C LEU A 183 -25.86 -3.53 0.14
N GLU A 184 -25.51 -2.80 -0.91
CA GLU A 184 -24.84 -3.34 -2.10
C GLU A 184 -23.47 -3.96 -1.73
N ALA A 185 -22.73 -3.34 -0.81
CA ALA A 185 -21.48 -3.91 -0.26
C ALA A 185 -21.67 -5.22 0.53
N PHE A 186 -22.84 -5.47 1.14
CA PHE A 186 -23.12 -6.76 1.78
C PHE A 186 -23.31 -7.91 0.78
N SER A 187 -23.71 -7.60 -0.46
CA SER A 187 -23.98 -8.61 -1.49
C SER A 187 -22.73 -9.32 -2.04
N VAL A 188 -21.53 -8.83 -1.69
CA VAL A 188 -20.25 -9.48 -2.04
C VAL A 188 -20.14 -10.88 -1.42
N SER A 189 -20.62 -11.06 -0.19
CA SER A 189 -20.72 -12.39 0.46
C SER A 189 -22.11 -13.00 0.25
N ASN A 190 -22.16 -14.33 0.16
CA ASN A 190 -23.40 -15.10 0.09
C ASN A 190 -23.85 -15.64 1.47
N ASP A 191 -23.13 -15.37 2.56
CA ASP A 191 -23.46 -15.85 3.92
C ASP A 191 -24.24 -14.80 4.76
N PRO A 192 -25.53 -15.03 5.07
CA PRO A 192 -26.32 -14.14 5.93
C PRO A 192 -25.73 -13.97 7.34
N VAL A 193 -25.06 -14.99 7.89
CA VAL A 193 -24.56 -14.99 9.27
C VAL A 193 -23.34 -14.06 9.39
N ARG A 194 -22.35 -14.15 8.50
CA ARG A 194 -21.22 -13.22 8.45
C ARG A 194 -21.67 -11.79 8.12
N GLN A 195 -22.66 -11.61 7.24
CA GLN A 195 -23.24 -10.29 6.97
C GLN A 195 -23.86 -9.66 8.22
N GLU A 196 -24.70 -10.39 8.97
CA GLU A 196 -25.29 -9.92 10.22
C GLU A 196 -24.24 -9.62 11.29
N GLN A 197 -23.20 -10.45 11.43
CA GLN A 197 -22.07 -10.19 12.34
C GLN A 197 -21.34 -8.88 12.00
N VAL A 198 -21.06 -8.64 10.71
CA VAL A 198 -20.40 -7.40 10.25
C VAL A 198 -21.30 -6.19 10.51
N TRP A 199 -22.62 -6.30 10.27
CA TRP A 199 -23.56 -5.22 10.60
C TRP A 199 -23.64 -4.94 12.11
N GLU A 200 -23.73 -5.96 12.95
CA GLU A 200 -23.75 -5.80 14.42
C GLU A 200 -22.49 -5.09 14.94
N ALA A 201 -21.33 -5.34 14.33
CA ALA A 201 -20.08 -4.67 14.67
C ALA A 201 -20.07 -3.17 14.26
N ILE A 202 -20.64 -2.80 13.11
CA ILE A 202 -20.56 -1.43 12.57
C ILE A 202 -21.80 -0.56 12.82
N LYS A 203 -22.97 -1.10 13.20
CA LYS A 203 -24.21 -0.31 13.35
C LYS A 203 -24.07 0.85 14.34
N ASN A 204 -23.22 0.69 15.36
CA ASN A 204 -22.90 1.73 16.35
C ASN A 204 -21.60 2.51 16.05
N SER A 205 -20.85 2.13 15.02
CA SER A 205 -19.64 2.83 14.57
C SER A 205 -19.98 4.16 13.90
N TRP A 206 -19.07 5.14 13.99
CA TRP A 206 -19.14 6.37 13.19
C TRP A 206 -18.82 6.11 11.72
N SER A 207 -17.84 5.25 11.44
CA SER A 207 -17.52 4.78 10.09
C SER A 207 -18.40 3.59 9.73
N LYS A 208 -19.15 3.71 8.62
CA LYS A 208 -20.00 2.67 8.02
C LYS A 208 -19.79 2.60 6.50
N GLU A 209 -18.60 2.95 6.01
CA GLU A 209 -18.39 3.11 4.57
C GLU A 209 -18.47 1.78 3.81
N PRO A 210 -19.00 1.75 2.57
CA PRO A 210 -19.12 0.54 1.75
C PRO A 210 -17.80 -0.24 1.62
N TYR A 211 -16.67 0.47 1.51
CA TYR A 211 -15.33 -0.13 1.51
C TYR A 211 -15.02 -0.91 2.80
N GLN A 212 -15.40 -0.39 3.97
CA GLN A 212 -15.20 -1.07 5.25
C GLN A 212 -16.08 -2.31 5.37
N ILE A 213 -17.33 -2.24 4.90
CA ILE A 213 -18.24 -3.39 4.84
C ILE A 213 -17.61 -4.51 4.00
N ARG A 214 -17.18 -4.22 2.77
CA ARG A 214 -16.48 -5.19 1.92
C ARG A 214 -15.25 -5.78 2.61
N ARG A 215 -14.36 -4.93 3.12
CA ARG A 215 -13.12 -5.37 3.79
C ARG A 215 -13.39 -6.33 4.96
N MET A 216 -14.45 -6.11 5.74
CA MET A 216 -14.84 -7.00 6.84
C MET A 216 -15.51 -8.29 6.36
N LEU A 217 -16.13 -8.31 5.18
CA LEU A 217 -16.69 -9.53 4.58
C LEU A 217 -15.60 -10.38 3.90
N THR A 218 -14.61 -9.75 3.25
CA THR A 218 -13.52 -10.39 2.51
C THR A 218 -12.24 -10.58 3.35
N GLU A 219 -12.30 -10.34 4.65
CA GLU A 219 -11.16 -10.34 5.59
C GLU A 219 -10.36 -11.65 5.58
N ASN A 220 -11.05 -12.79 5.43
CA ASN A 220 -10.47 -14.14 5.43
C ASN A 220 -10.35 -14.73 4.00
N THR A 221 -10.31 -13.88 2.97
CA THR A 221 -10.34 -14.30 1.56
C THR A 221 -9.20 -13.69 0.77
N VAL A 222 -8.74 -14.36 -0.29
CA VAL A 222 -7.61 -13.92 -1.11
C VAL A 222 -8.11 -13.29 -2.41
N ARG A 223 -7.62 -12.10 -2.78
CA ARG A 223 -7.98 -11.46 -4.05
C ARG A 223 -7.52 -12.29 -5.24
N ALA A 224 -8.27 -12.25 -6.34
CA ALA A 224 -7.85 -12.82 -7.62
C ALA A 224 -6.53 -12.22 -8.15
N SER A 225 -6.23 -10.98 -7.78
CA SER A 225 -4.97 -10.27 -8.06
C SER A 225 -3.82 -10.61 -7.08
N ASP A 226 -4.00 -11.53 -6.13
CA ASP A 226 -2.88 -12.08 -5.34
C ASP A 226 -2.06 -12.99 -6.25
N LYS A 227 -0.74 -12.83 -6.26
CA LYS A 227 0.16 -13.64 -7.09
C LYS A 227 -0.05 -15.15 -6.97
N ARG A 228 -0.55 -15.65 -5.83
CA ARG A 228 -0.94 -17.06 -5.63
C ARG A 228 -2.14 -17.46 -6.49
N ALA A 229 -3.16 -16.59 -6.54
CA ALA A 229 -4.37 -16.79 -7.32
C ALA A 229 -4.08 -16.66 -8.83
N VAL A 230 -3.21 -15.74 -9.23
CA VAL A 230 -2.70 -15.62 -10.61
C VAL A 230 -1.88 -16.86 -10.99
N PHE A 231 -0.93 -17.28 -10.13
CA PHE A 231 -0.08 -18.46 -10.36
C PHE A 231 -0.87 -19.76 -10.50
N VAL A 232 -1.93 -19.99 -9.71
CA VAL A 232 -2.81 -21.16 -9.88
C VAL A 232 -3.75 -21.00 -11.08
N GLY A 233 -4.25 -19.78 -11.30
CA GLY A 233 -5.29 -19.46 -12.27
C GLY A 233 -6.69 -19.70 -11.71
N ILE A 234 -7.60 -18.74 -11.89
CA ILE A 234 -8.97 -18.78 -11.35
C ILE A 234 -9.70 -20.05 -11.82
N GLU A 235 -9.59 -20.40 -13.11
CA GLU A 235 -10.25 -21.59 -13.69
C GLU A 235 -9.79 -22.90 -13.02
N SER A 236 -8.51 -23.01 -12.64
CA SER A 236 -7.96 -24.19 -11.95
C SER A 236 -8.44 -24.29 -10.50
N TYR A 237 -8.60 -23.16 -9.82
CA TYR A 237 -9.18 -23.08 -8.47
C TYR A 237 -10.69 -23.41 -8.49
N GLU A 238 -11.45 -22.85 -9.44
CA GLU A 238 -12.88 -23.16 -9.64
C GLU A 238 -13.07 -24.65 -10.04
N ALA A 239 -12.23 -25.19 -10.93
CA ALA A 239 -12.24 -26.61 -11.30
C ALA A 239 -11.86 -27.56 -10.16
N ALA A 240 -11.06 -27.11 -9.19
CA ALA A 240 -10.77 -27.83 -7.95
C ALA A 240 -11.90 -27.74 -6.90
N GLY A 241 -12.99 -27.02 -7.20
CA GLY A 241 -14.17 -26.86 -6.35
C GLY A 241 -14.17 -25.62 -5.45
N GLY A 242 -13.24 -24.67 -5.66
CA GLY A 242 -13.16 -23.45 -4.88
C GLY A 242 -14.20 -22.39 -5.28
N GLU A 243 -14.86 -21.75 -4.31
CA GLU A 243 -15.79 -20.64 -4.57
C GLU A 243 -15.04 -19.31 -4.68
N VAL A 244 -15.38 -18.50 -5.70
CA VAL A 244 -14.93 -17.12 -5.89
C VAL A 244 -16.12 -16.18 -5.67
N LEU A 245 -16.03 -15.33 -4.64
CA LEU A 245 -16.95 -14.21 -4.46
C LEU A 245 -16.64 -13.13 -5.50
N ARG A 246 -17.68 -12.60 -6.15
CA ARG A 246 -17.55 -11.50 -7.11
C ARG A 246 -18.51 -10.36 -6.76
N ASP A 247 -18.03 -9.13 -6.83
CA ASP A 247 -18.87 -7.93 -6.69
C ASP A 247 -19.45 -7.56 -8.05
N LEU A 248 -20.78 -7.39 -8.13
CA LEU A 248 -21.45 -7.01 -9.37
C LEU A 248 -21.69 -5.48 -9.44
N PHE A 249 -21.31 -4.73 -8.41
CA PHE A 249 -21.59 -3.29 -8.27
C PHE A 249 -20.35 -2.40 -8.51
N GLN A 250 -19.13 -2.96 -8.45
CA GLN A 250 -17.85 -2.30 -8.71
C GLN A 250 -16.86 -3.28 -9.36
N SER A 251 -15.74 -2.79 -9.93
CA SER A 251 -14.62 -3.69 -10.28
C SER A 251 -14.10 -4.37 -9.01
N ASP A 252 -13.91 -5.68 -9.07
CA ASP A 252 -13.32 -6.51 -8.04
C ASP A 252 -12.00 -7.16 -8.48
N ASP A 253 -11.57 -6.84 -9.70
CA ASP A 253 -10.30 -7.25 -10.31
C ASP A 253 -10.16 -8.80 -10.37
N GLY A 254 -11.31 -9.47 -10.56
CA GLY A 254 -11.46 -10.93 -10.62
C GLY A 254 -12.11 -11.55 -9.38
N GLY A 255 -12.29 -10.77 -8.30
CA GLY A 255 -13.01 -11.17 -7.10
C GLY A 255 -12.13 -11.71 -5.97
N TRP A 256 -12.72 -12.54 -5.10
CA TRP A 256 -12.08 -13.08 -3.90
C TRP A 256 -12.30 -14.58 -3.74
N LEU A 257 -11.21 -15.34 -3.66
CA LEU A 257 -11.17 -16.77 -3.41
C LEU A 257 -11.43 -17.02 -1.92
N GLN A 258 -12.48 -17.78 -1.58
CA GLN A 258 -12.86 -18.07 -0.20
C GLN A 258 -11.95 -19.10 0.49
N ASP A 259 -11.59 -20.18 -0.22
CA ASP A 259 -10.88 -21.31 0.37
C ASP A 259 -9.36 -21.11 0.25
N VAL A 260 -8.81 -20.36 1.20
CA VAL A 260 -7.37 -20.10 1.29
C VAL A 260 -6.55 -21.39 1.47
N PRO A 261 -6.96 -22.37 2.30
CA PRO A 261 -6.30 -23.69 2.35
C PRO A 261 -6.29 -24.45 1.01
N LEU A 262 -7.37 -24.40 0.22
CA LEU A 262 -7.40 -24.97 -1.13
C LEU A 262 -6.44 -24.25 -2.07
N LEU A 263 -6.41 -22.91 -2.03
CA LEU A 263 -5.46 -22.12 -2.83
C LEU A 263 -4.02 -22.48 -2.46
N GLU A 264 -3.68 -22.52 -1.17
CA GLU A 264 -2.34 -22.84 -0.69
C GLU A 264 -1.92 -24.27 -1.07
N ARG A 265 -2.85 -25.24 -1.03
CA ARG A 265 -2.64 -26.60 -1.55
C ARG A 265 -2.33 -26.59 -3.06
N LEU A 266 -3.10 -25.86 -3.86
CA LEU A 266 -2.90 -25.80 -5.32
C LEU A 266 -1.59 -25.08 -5.70
N VAL A 267 -1.22 -24.02 -4.97
CA VAL A 267 0.08 -23.35 -5.12
C VAL A 267 1.21 -24.33 -4.81
N ALA A 268 1.12 -25.05 -3.69
CA ALA A 268 2.15 -26.03 -3.30
C ALA A 268 2.25 -27.20 -4.29
N GLU A 269 1.13 -27.72 -4.78
CA GLU A 269 1.10 -28.79 -5.80
C GLU A 269 1.72 -28.33 -7.13
N LYS A 270 1.39 -27.13 -7.61
CA LYS A 270 1.96 -26.58 -8.85
C LYS A 270 3.46 -26.25 -8.72
N LEU A 271 3.87 -25.65 -7.60
CA LEU A 271 5.29 -25.41 -7.29
C LEU A 271 6.08 -26.72 -7.16
N GLN A 272 5.50 -27.75 -6.54
CA GLN A 272 6.13 -29.08 -6.44
C GLN A 272 6.28 -29.74 -7.81
N MET A 273 5.31 -29.61 -8.72
CA MET A 273 5.44 -30.08 -10.11
C MET A 273 6.63 -29.42 -10.81
N THR A 274 6.76 -28.10 -10.75
CA THR A 274 7.92 -27.38 -11.31
C THR A 274 9.24 -27.84 -10.66
N ALA A 275 9.25 -28.11 -9.36
CA ALA A 275 10.43 -28.61 -8.66
C ALA A 275 10.81 -30.04 -9.09
N ASP A 276 9.85 -30.94 -9.29
CA ASP A 276 10.10 -32.29 -9.82
C ASP A 276 10.49 -32.27 -11.31
N GLU A 277 10.08 -31.25 -12.09
CA GLU A 277 10.59 -31.00 -13.44
C GLU A 277 12.07 -30.57 -13.41
N ILE A 278 12.41 -29.56 -12.60
CA ILE A 278 13.80 -29.06 -12.41
C ILE A 278 14.71 -30.12 -11.79
N ALA A 279 14.19 -31.04 -10.97
CA ALA A 279 14.97 -32.14 -10.40
C ALA A 279 15.59 -33.08 -11.45
N ASN A 280 15.11 -33.06 -12.70
CA ASN A 280 15.71 -33.81 -13.81
C ASN A 280 16.96 -33.12 -14.40
N GLU A 281 17.19 -31.84 -14.10
CA GLU A 281 18.41 -31.11 -14.50
C GLU A 281 19.65 -31.57 -13.71
N GLY A 282 19.45 -32.25 -12.55
CA GLY A 282 20.52 -32.90 -11.78
C GLY A 282 21.12 -32.11 -10.62
N TRP A 283 20.50 -30.98 -10.25
CA TRP A 283 20.92 -30.14 -9.12
C TRP A 283 20.98 -30.88 -7.78
N LYS A 284 21.90 -30.48 -6.90
CA LYS A 284 22.09 -31.09 -5.57
C LYS A 284 20.93 -30.82 -4.62
N TRP A 285 20.38 -29.61 -4.67
CA TRP A 285 19.22 -29.19 -3.89
C TRP A 285 18.39 -28.18 -4.68
N ILE A 286 17.13 -28.01 -4.28
CA ILE A 286 16.20 -27.00 -4.78
C ILE A 286 15.59 -26.37 -3.51
N GLU A 287 15.15 -25.13 -3.55
CA GLU A 287 14.29 -24.56 -2.52
C GLU A 287 13.08 -23.92 -3.21
N VAL A 288 11.88 -24.25 -2.73
CA VAL A 288 10.60 -23.98 -3.37
C VAL A 288 9.72 -23.17 -2.43
N ALA A 289 9.32 -21.96 -2.86
CA ALA A 289 8.52 -21.06 -2.03
C ALA A 289 7.51 -20.22 -2.78
N VAL A 290 6.52 -19.67 -2.07
CA VAL A 290 5.70 -18.58 -2.62
C VAL A 290 6.52 -17.29 -2.76
N SER A 291 7.59 -17.14 -1.98
CA SER A 291 8.57 -16.04 -1.98
C SER A 291 9.73 -16.43 -1.07
N PHE A 292 10.88 -15.76 -1.17
CA PHE A 292 11.98 -15.87 -0.19
C PHE A 292 12.21 -14.52 0.52
N PRO A 293 12.95 -14.48 1.65
CA PRO A 293 13.33 -13.22 2.28
C PRO A 293 14.36 -12.48 1.41
N TYR A 294 14.42 -11.16 1.54
CA TYR A 294 15.58 -10.42 1.05
C TYR A 294 16.86 -10.93 1.74
N GLY A 295 17.89 -11.24 0.95
CA GLY A 295 19.14 -11.83 1.44
C GLY A 295 19.12 -13.35 1.63
N VAL A 296 18.18 -14.10 1.05
CA VAL A 296 18.20 -15.59 1.10
C VAL A 296 19.46 -16.20 0.46
N THR A 297 20.03 -15.47 -0.49
CA THR A 297 21.27 -15.81 -1.22
C THR A 297 22.54 -15.28 -0.54
N ASP A 298 22.43 -14.51 0.55
CA ASP A 298 23.58 -13.91 1.24
C ASP A 298 24.49 -15.00 1.81
N GLY A 299 25.72 -15.09 1.29
CA GLY A 299 26.68 -16.13 1.67
C GLY A 299 26.58 -17.43 0.88
N LEU A 300 25.72 -17.51 -0.14
CA LEU A 300 25.80 -18.50 -1.20
C LEU A 300 26.71 -17.97 -2.33
N ARG A 301 27.38 -18.88 -3.06
CA ARG A 301 28.15 -18.51 -4.25
C ARG A 301 27.40 -18.90 -5.52
N GLU A 302 27.02 -17.91 -6.31
CA GLU A 302 26.47 -18.13 -7.66
C GLU A 302 27.57 -18.65 -8.62
N LEU A 303 27.18 -19.43 -9.63
CA LEU A 303 28.06 -19.93 -10.68
C LEU A 303 27.90 -19.13 -11.96
N GLU A 304 29.01 -18.72 -12.58
CA GLU A 304 28.98 -18.16 -13.94
C GLU A 304 28.70 -19.26 -14.97
N GLY A 305 27.44 -19.42 -15.34
CA GLY A 305 27.03 -20.28 -16.45
C GLY A 305 27.27 -19.61 -17.80
N MET A 306 27.44 -20.42 -18.85
CA MET A 306 27.64 -19.93 -20.22
C MET A 306 26.29 -19.82 -20.93
N PRO A 307 25.89 -18.66 -21.51
CA PRO A 307 24.70 -18.60 -22.35
C PRO A 307 24.86 -19.51 -23.57
N ILE A 308 23.78 -20.15 -24.00
CA ILE A 308 23.77 -20.93 -25.24
C ILE A 308 23.57 -19.95 -26.41
N ASP A 309 24.49 -19.99 -27.39
CA ASP A 309 24.42 -19.18 -28.62
C ASP A 309 23.08 -19.36 -29.35
N LEU A 310 22.63 -18.34 -30.07
CA LEU A 310 21.48 -18.47 -30.98
C LEU A 310 21.86 -19.37 -32.16
N THR A 311 20.97 -20.30 -32.50
CA THR A 311 21.07 -21.04 -33.78
C THR A 311 20.77 -20.11 -34.95
N ASP A 312 21.28 -20.43 -36.15
CA ASP A 312 21.02 -19.66 -37.38
C ASP A 312 19.51 -19.47 -37.65
N GLU A 313 18.68 -20.45 -37.26
CA GLU A 313 17.21 -20.42 -37.41
C GLU A 313 16.52 -19.52 -36.37
N GLU A 314 16.95 -19.57 -35.09
CA GLU A 314 16.46 -18.62 -34.06
C GLU A 314 16.88 -17.18 -34.38
N GLN A 315 18.14 -16.97 -34.79
CA GLN A 315 18.67 -15.65 -35.16
C GLN A 315 17.89 -15.05 -36.33
N ALA A 316 17.66 -15.82 -37.40
CA ALA A 316 16.85 -15.37 -38.54
C ALA A 316 15.38 -15.09 -38.15
N THR A 317 14.83 -15.80 -37.16
CA THR A 317 13.48 -15.55 -36.62
C THR A 317 13.44 -14.26 -35.80
N LEU A 318 14.42 -14.03 -34.94
CA LEU A 318 14.58 -12.83 -34.12
C LEU A 318 14.80 -11.57 -34.97
N ASP A 319 15.62 -11.66 -36.02
CA ASP A 319 15.81 -10.55 -36.97
C ASP A 319 14.54 -10.26 -37.77
N ALA A 320 13.80 -11.29 -38.21
CA ALA A 320 12.51 -11.11 -38.89
C ALA A 320 11.43 -10.49 -37.99
N LEU A 321 11.39 -10.84 -36.70
CA LEU A 321 10.49 -10.22 -35.71
C LEU A 321 10.84 -8.75 -35.46
N ARG A 322 12.13 -8.41 -35.36
CA ARG A 322 12.60 -7.03 -35.24
C ARG A 322 12.28 -6.21 -36.50
N ASP A 323 12.42 -6.78 -37.69
CA ASP A 323 12.00 -6.14 -38.95
C ASP A 323 10.47 -5.95 -39.01
N GLU A 324 9.66 -6.88 -38.48
CA GLU A 324 8.21 -6.70 -38.36
C GLU A 324 7.85 -5.57 -37.37
N PHE A 325 8.50 -5.54 -36.19
CA PHE A 325 8.33 -4.49 -35.19
C PHE A 325 8.67 -3.10 -35.74
N ASN A 326 9.87 -2.92 -36.29
CA ASN A 326 10.33 -1.66 -36.87
C ASN A 326 9.40 -1.16 -37.98
N LYS A 327 8.86 -2.08 -38.78
CA LYS A 327 7.94 -1.79 -39.88
C LYS A 327 6.54 -1.39 -39.38
N LEU A 328 6.04 -2.03 -38.33
CA LEU A 328 4.77 -1.62 -37.69
C LEU A 328 4.95 -0.25 -37.01
N GLN A 329 6.04 -0.04 -36.28
CA GLN A 329 6.35 1.24 -35.64
C GLN A 329 6.35 2.38 -36.68
N ALA A 330 7.10 2.23 -37.77
CA ALA A 330 7.15 3.22 -38.85
C ALA A 330 5.86 3.33 -39.70
N GLN A 331 4.86 2.47 -39.51
CA GLN A 331 3.54 2.56 -40.15
C GLN A 331 2.51 3.31 -39.29
N TYR A 332 2.73 3.37 -37.98
CA TYR A 332 1.79 3.97 -37.02
C TYR A 332 2.40 5.11 -36.18
N GLU A 333 3.63 5.54 -36.46
CA GLU A 333 4.33 6.66 -35.80
C GLU A 333 3.55 8.00 -35.85
N GLU A 334 2.75 8.23 -36.90
CA GLU A 334 1.89 9.41 -37.07
C GLU A 334 0.39 9.14 -36.77
N ALA A 335 0.04 8.03 -36.10
CA ALA A 335 -1.34 7.69 -35.78
C ALA A 335 -1.80 8.27 -34.42
N ASP A 336 -2.93 9.00 -34.40
CA ASP A 336 -3.51 9.57 -33.16
C ASP A 336 -4.02 8.49 -32.18
N GLU A 337 -4.49 7.35 -32.69
CA GLU A 337 -4.93 6.16 -31.93
C GLU A 337 -4.50 4.89 -32.67
N LEU A 338 -4.06 3.86 -31.94
CA LEU A 338 -3.87 2.51 -32.46
C LEU A 338 -5.20 1.74 -32.41
N SER A 339 -5.36 0.74 -33.28
CA SER A 339 -6.45 -0.24 -33.17
C SER A 339 -6.01 -1.45 -32.36
N ASP A 340 -6.93 -2.05 -31.59
CA ASP A 340 -6.73 -3.21 -30.72
C ASP A 340 -5.89 -4.34 -31.38
N GLU A 341 -6.16 -4.65 -32.66
CA GLU A 341 -5.45 -5.68 -33.45
C GLU A 341 -3.95 -5.38 -33.63
N ILE A 342 -3.56 -4.10 -33.63
CA ILE A 342 -2.18 -3.63 -33.80
C ILE A 342 -1.47 -3.54 -32.45
N GLU A 343 -2.16 -3.08 -31.38
CA GLU A 343 -1.61 -3.11 -30.02
C GLU A 343 -1.33 -4.56 -29.58
N GLN A 344 -2.26 -5.48 -29.84
CA GLN A 344 -2.04 -6.91 -29.63
C GLN A 344 -0.83 -7.40 -30.44
N ARG A 345 -0.69 -6.99 -31.71
CA ARG A 345 0.41 -7.45 -32.56
C ARG A 345 1.78 -6.95 -32.08
N PHE A 346 1.88 -5.72 -31.56
CA PHE A 346 3.10 -5.26 -30.90
C PHE A 346 3.43 -6.12 -29.68
N GLY A 347 2.47 -6.37 -28.79
CA GLY A 347 2.66 -7.21 -27.60
C GLY A 347 3.07 -8.65 -27.93
N GLU A 348 2.49 -9.25 -28.99
CA GLU A 348 2.91 -10.56 -29.51
C GLU A 348 4.38 -10.58 -29.95
N ILE A 349 4.81 -9.55 -30.70
CA ILE A 349 6.18 -9.46 -31.23
C ILE A 349 7.19 -9.18 -30.12
N GLU A 350 6.91 -8.25 -29.21
CA GLU A 350 7.78 -7.98 -28.04
C GLU A 350 7.93 -9.22 -27.16
N THR A 351 6.85 -9.95 -26.91
CA THR A 351 6.88 -11.21 -26.15
C THR A 351 7.72 -12.28 -26.86
N ALA A 352 7.59 -12.40 -28.20
CA ALA A 352 8.37 -13.34 -29.00
C ALA A 352 9.87 -13.01 -29.03
N ILE A 353 10.23 -11.72 -29.20
CA ILE A 353 11.62 -11.24 -29.16
C ILE A 353 12.21 -11.50 -27.78
N LYS A 354 11.53 -11.08 -26.70
CA LYS A 354 11.97 -11.29 -25.30
C LYS A 354 12.18 -12.77 -24.97
N SER A 355 11.35 -13.66 -25.53
CA SER A 355 11.49 -15.11 -25.37
C SER A 355 12.73 -15.69 -26.08
N LEU A 356 13.10 -15.18 -27.26
CA LEU A 356 14.30 -15.61 -27.99
C LEU A 356 15.60 -15.02 -27.40
N GLU A 357 15.52 -13.79 -26.87
CA GLU A 357 16.62 -13.09 -26.19
C GLU A 357 16.90 -13.62 -24.77
N ALA A 358 15.91 -14.22 -24.10
CA ALA A 358 16.06 -14.90 -22.81
C ALA A 358 16.83 -16.24 -22.95
N ARG A 359 18.14 -16.16 -23.21
CA ARG A 359 18.97 -17.33 -23.51
C ARG A 359 19.02 -18.32 -22.34
N PRO A 360 18.77 -19.62 -22.58
CA PRO A 360 19.06 -20.65 -21.58
C PRO A 360 20.57 -20.70 -21.32
N VAL A 361 20.93 -20.76 -20.04
CA VAL A 361 22.32 -20.80 -19.57
C VAL A 361 22.71 -22.25 -19.29
N ARG A 362 23.85 -22.71 -19.83
CA ARG A 362 24.43 -24.02 -19.51
C ARG A 362 25.50 -23.89 -18.43
N PHE A 363 25.44 -24.78 -17.45
CA PHE A 363 26.45 -24.94 -16.39
C PHE A 363 27.24 -26.22 -16.64
N ASP A 364 28.43 -26.36 -16.04
CA ASP A 364 29.17 -27.62 -16.11
C ASP A 364 28.44 -28.72 -15.30
N PRO A 365 28.22 -29.93 -15.83
CA PRO A 365 27.60 -31.03 -15.09
C PRO A 365 28.26 -31.37 -13.75
N ALA A 366 29.58 -31.14 -13.60
CA ALA A 366 30.28 -31.32 -12.33
C ALA A 366 29.94 -30.22 -11.30
N GLU A 367 29.50 -29.06 -11.75
CA GLU A 367 29.07 -27.96 -10.89
C GLU A 367 27.58 -28.00 -10.54
N ILE A 368 26.73 -28.43 -11.48
CA ILE A 368 25.31 -28.72 -11.23
C ILE A 368 25.16 -29.68 -10.03
N ALA A 369 26.02 -30.70 -9.95
CA ALA A 369 26.04 -31.69 -8.87
C ALA A 369 26.47 -31.16 -7.48
N ARG A 370 26.88 -29.89 -7.35
CA ARG A 370 27.17 -29.21 -6.07
C ARG A 370 26.32 -27.97 -5.80
N ALA A 371 25.59 -27.47 -6.79
CA ALA A 371 24.76 -26.29 -6.69
C ALA A 371 23.27 -26.62 -6.59
N GLY A 372 22.46 -25.61 -6.29
CA GLY A 372 21.00 -25.72 -6.24
C GLY A 372 20.26 -24.52 -6.81
N VAL A 373 18.94 -24.56 -6.68
CA VAL A 373 17.99 -23.69 -7.39
C VAL A 373 16.93 -23.17 -6.44
N PHE A 374 16.65 -21.87 -6.45
CA PHE A 374 15.44 -21.31 -5.86
C PHE A 374 14.30 -21.28 -6.90
N VAL A 375 13.12 -21.73 -6.50
CA VAL A 375 11.89 -21.75 -7.29
C VAL A 375 10.86 -20.94 -6.51
N SER A 376 10.35 -19.86 -7.08
CA SER A 376 9.31 -19.08 -6.42
C SER A 376 8.29 -18.45 -7.37
N VAL A 377 7.36 -17.68 -6.80
CA VAL A 377 6.35 -16.92 -7.56
C VAL A 377 6.71 -15.44 -7.47
N ASP A 378 6.86 -14.77 -8.62
CA ASP A 378 7.16 -13.34 -8.67
C ASP A 378 5.93 -12.44 -8.37
N ALA A 379 6.03 -11.13 -8.57
CA ALA A 379 4.93 -10.20 -8.30
C ALA A 379 3.73 -10.41 -9.24
N ASP A 380 3.98 -10.84 -10.47
CA ASP A 380 2.98 -11.00 -11.54
C ASP A 380 2.34 -12.40 -11.54
N GLY A 381 2.75 -13.29 -10.64
CA GLY A 381 2.22 -14.65 -10.53
C GLY A 381 2.90 -15.66 -11.45
N MET A 382 4.06 -15.33 -12.03
CA MET A 382 4.85 -16.23 -12.88
C MET A 382 5.87 -17.02 -12.05
N THR A 383 6.37 -18.12 -12.61
CA THR A 383 7.39 -18.96 -11.99
C THR A 383 8.78 -18.31 -12.14
N LEU A 384 9.34 -17.83 -11.03
CA LEU A 384 10.73 -17.41 -10.94
C LEU A 384 11.62 -18.62 -10.61
N VAL A 385 12.69 -18.84 -11.38
CA VAL A 385 13.61 -19.98 -11.18
C VAL A 385 15.07 -19.52 -11.25
N GLU A 386 15.65 -19.25 -10.09
CA GLU A 386 17.00 -18.73 -9.91
C GLU A 386 17.96 -19.91 -9.66
N ARG A 387 18.84 -20.20 -10.62
CA ARG A 387 19.67 -21.42 -10.65
C ARG A 387 21.09 -21.17 -10.13
N ALA A 388 21.77 -22.28 -9.82
CA ALA A 388 23.22 -22.36 -9.68
C ALA A 388 23.86 -21.70 -8.44
N PHE A 389 23.20 -21.80 -7.28
CA PHE A 389 23.77 -21.38 -6.00
C PHE A 389 24.50 -22.53 -5.27
N VAL A 390 25.75 -22.32 -4.87
CA VAL A 390 26.54 -23.26 -4.05
C VAL A 390 26.46 -22.83 -2.58
N LYS A 391 26.15 -23.77 -1.69
CA LYS A 391 26.19 -23.57 -0.23
C LYS A 391 27.63 -23.69 0.29
N PRO A 392 28.05 -22.96 1.34
CA PRO A 392 29.43 -23.03 1.86
C PRO A 392 29.92 -24.43 2.24
N GLU A 393 29.01 -25.33 2.62
CA GLU A 393 29.29 -26.75 2.91
C GLU A 393 29.48 -27.63 1.66
N ASP A 394 29.16 -27.09 0.47
CA ASP A 394 29.18 -27.75 -0.83
C ASP A 394 30.31 -27.24 -1.76
N GLU A 395 31.12 -26.29 -1.29
CA GLU A 395 32.33 -25.82 -1.96
C GLU A 395 33.33 -26.98 -2.18
N ALA A 396 33.99 -27.00 -3.35
CA ALA A 396 35.06 -27.98 -3.57
C ALA A 396 36.32 -27.57 -2.78
N PRO A 397 37.03 -28.50 -2.12
CA PRO A 397 38.28 -28.18 -1.46
C PRO A 397 39.30 -27.67 -2.48
N ALA A 398 39.85 -26.47 -2.23
CA ALA A 398 40.73 -25.79 -3.17
C ALA A 398 41.95 -26.65 -3.53
N THR A 399 42.04 -27.07 -4.80
CA THR A 399 43.22 -27.71 -5.37
C THR A 399 44.28 -26.65 -5.66
N PRO A 400 45.46 -26.68 -5.00
CA PRO A 400 46.49 -25.67 -5.22
C PRO A 400 47.22 -25.90 -6.56
N GLU A 401 46.94 -25.04 -7.53
CA GLU A 401 47.85 -24.75 -8.63
C GLU A 401 49.06 -23.94 -8.09
N ASP A 402 50.26 -23.96 -8.67
CA ASP A 402 50.76 -24.63 -9.87
C ASP A 402 52.23 -25.05 -9.66
N ARG A 403 52.66 -26.20 -10.22
CA ARG A 403 54.06 -26.51 -10.57
C ARG A 403 54.18 -27.54 -11.70
N THR A 404 54.71 -27.10 -12.83
CA THR A 404 55.15 -27.95 -13.95
C THR A 404 56.39 -28.80 -13.63
N ASP A 405 56.35 -30.13 -13.90
CA ASP A 405 57.15 -30.77 -14.96
C ASP A 405 56.60 -32.19 -15.27
N SER A 406 57.05 -32.73 -16.40
CA SER A 406 56.68 -33.93 -17.14
C SER A 406 56.82 -35.31 -16.44
N GLY A 407 55.94 -36.26 -16.81
CA GLY A 407 56.29 -37.70 -16.83
C GLY A 407 55.21 -38.76 -16.58
N ALA A 408 54.75 -39.41 -17.66
CA ALA A 408 54.24 -40.80 -17.76
C ALA A 408 52.91 -41.27 -17.08
N GLU A 409 52.08 -41.88 -17.94
CA GLU A 409 51.24 -43.09 -17.72
C GLU A 409 50.35 -43.23 -16.46
N GLY A 410 49.12 -42.68 -16.56
CA GLY A 410 47.94 -43.52 -16.83
C GLY A 410 47.42 -44.48 -15.73
N ALA A 411 46.36 -44.06 -15.04
CA ALA A 411 45.35 -44.95 -14.46
C ALA A 411 43.96 -44.32 -14.57
N GLY A 412 43.07 -44.90 -15.39
CA GLY A 412 41.69 -44.42 -15.51
C GLY A 412 40.79 -45.02 -14.43
N LEU A 413 39.98 -44.18 -13.76
CA LEU A 413 38.89 -44.62 -12.90
C LEU A 413 37.56 -44.06 -13.42
N SER A 414 36.70 -44.96 -13.89
CA SER A 414 35.33 -44.64 -14.28
C SER A 414 34.49 -44.43 -13.03
N ALA A 415 34.00 -43.20 -12.83
CA ALA A 415 32.95 -42.91 -11.85
C ALA A 415 31.59 -43.06 -12.56
N THR A 416 30.94 -44.22 -12.39
CA THR A 416 29.62 -44.48 -12.96
C THR A 416 28.58 -43.54 -12.35
N GLY A 417 27.85 -42.80 -13.19
CA GLY A 417 26.82 -41.88 -12.75
C GLY A 417 25.74 -42.56 -11.90
N SER A 418 25.58 -42.07 -10.67
CA SER A 418 24.44 -42.36 -9.81
C SER A 418 23.68 -41.06 -9.63
N LEU A 419 22.45 -40.98 -10.16
CA LEU A 419 21.62 -39.79 -10.08
C LEU A 419 21.26 -39.53 -8.61
N GLN A 420 21.92 -38.57 -7.97
CA GLN A 420 21.49 -38.03 -6.69
C GLN A 420 20.25 -37.16 -6.95
N ARG A 421 19.20 -37.33 -6.16
CA ARG A 421 17.93 -36.60 -6.29
C ARG A 421 17.89 -35.44 -5.30
N ALA A 422 17.46 -34.27 -5.76
CA ALA A 422 17.40 -33.03 -4.99
C ALA A 422 16.45 -33.07 -3.77
N VAL A 423 16.64 -32.09 -2.86
CA VAL A 423 15.89 -31.79 -1.61
C VAL A 423 15.23 -30.38 -1.71
N ILE A 424 14.21 -29.98 -0.89
CA ILE A 424 13.26 -28.82 -1.13
C ILE A 424 12.85 -27.98 0.17
N THR A 425 12.87 -26.59 0.22
CA THR A 425 12.58 -25.61 1.40
C THR A 425 12.02 -24.14 1.08
N THR A 426 11.64 -23.18 2.00
CA THR A 426 10.63 -22.03 1.74
C THR A 426 10.64 -20.62 2.55
N GLY A 427 10.38 -19.38 1.97
CA GLY A 427 9.50 -18.23 2.51
C GLY A 427 9.94 -16.70 2.77
N GLY A 428 9.32 -15.56 2.25
CA GLY A 428 9.57 -14.09 2.66
C GLY A 428 8.78 -12.81 2.07
N GLN A 429 9.11 -11.49 2.35
CA GLN A 429 8.25 -10.22 2.05
C GLN A 429 8.88 -8.71 2.10
N PRO A 430 8.31 -7.59 1.47
CA PRO A 430 8.81 -6.12 1.38
C PRO A 430 7.78 -4.84 1.39
N ALA A 431 8.15 -3.50 1.25
CA ALA A 431 7.34 -2.23 0.77
C ALA A 431 7.86 -0.70 0.99
N ASP A 432 7.19 0.40 0.46
CA ASP A 432 7.58 1.90 0.24
C ASP A 432 6.51 3.06 0.66
N THR A 433 6.39 4.43 0.34
CA THR A 433 6.89 5.56 -0.60
C THR A 433 6.73 7.12 -0.14
N GLU A 434 6.33 8.18 -0.97
CA GLU A 434 6.43 9.73 -0.81
C GLU A 434 5.12 10.67 -0.78
N ASP A 435 5.16 12.03 -0.51
CA ASP A 435 4.06 13.10 -0.75
C ASP A 435 4.38 14.68 -0.50
N ASP A 436 3.42 15.67 -0.71
CA ASP A 436 3.60 17.20 -0.88
C ASP A 436 2.86 18.27 0.09
N GLU A 437 2.80 19.61 -0.19
CA GLU A 437 2.57 20.81 0.75
C GLU A 437 1.22 21.66 0.80
N GLU A 438 0.89 22.27 1.98
CA GLU A 438 -0.05 23.44 2.20
C GLU A 438 0.62 24.72 2.85
N ASP A 439 -0.05 25.68 3.53
CA ASP A 439 0.46 27.06 3.84
C ASP A 439 0.59 27.46 5.34
N GLY A 440 1.67 28.20 5.71
CA GLY A 440 1.93 28.76 7.05
C GLY A 440 3.42 28.88 7.47
N ILE A 441 3.70 29.40 8.69
CA ILE A 441 4.98 29.13 9.38
C ILE A 441 4.87 27.72 9.97
N LYS A 442 5.05 26.73 9.10
CA LYS A 442 5.16 25.32 9.48
C LYS A 442 6.38 25.11 10.40
N PRO A 443 6.43 24.01 11.18
CA PRO A 443 7.72 23.44 11.58
C PRO A 443 8.61 23.28 10.34
N LEU A 444 9.94 23.31 10.51
CA LEU A 444 10.84 22.95 9.42
C LEU A 444 10.44 21.56 8.90
N PRO A 445 10.28 21.34 7.57
CA PRO A 445 9.89 20.03 7.05
C PRO A 445 10.83 18.93 7.56
N ASP A 446 10.30 17.75 7.89
CA ASP A 446 11.09 16.65 8.49
C ASP A 446 12.39 16.35 7.70
N ARG A 447 12.30 16.43 6.36
CA ARG A 447 13.43 16.29 5.42
C ARG A 447 14.52 17.36 5.62
N LEU A 448 14.13 18.62 5.84
CA LEU A 448 15.06 19.73 6.10
C LEU A 448 15.68 19.63 7.50
N ILE A 449 14.95 19.14 8.50
CA ILE A 449 15.52 18.84 9.81
C ILE A 449 16.57 17.73 9.67
N ALA A 450 16.24 16.64 8.98
CA ALA A 450 17.18 15.54 8.71
C ALA A 450 18.47 16.05 8.04
N GLU A 451 18.36 16.82 6.95
CA GLU A 451 19.51 17.39 6.22
C GLU A 451 20.39 18.30 7.10
N LEU A 452 19.79 19.21 7.89
CA LEU A 452 20.55 20.04 8.83
C LEU A 452 21.22 19.19 9.92
N THR A 453 20.56 18.16 10.43
CA THR A 453 21.19 17.24 11.39
C THR A 453 22.26 16.34 10.75
N ALA A 454 22.25 16.14 9.44
CA ALA A 454 23.33 15.46 8.71
C ALA A 454 24.58 16.35 8.60
N ASP A 455 24.43 17.64 8.24
CA ASP A 455 25.52 18.62 8.29
C ASP A 455 26.18 18.65 9.69
N ARG A 456 25.34 18.69 10.75
CA ARG A 456 25.78 18.65 12.15
C ARG A 456 26.48 17.34 12.52
N THR A 457 25.96 16.20 12.06
CA THR A 457 26.58 14.88 12.27
C THR A 457 27.97 14.85 11.66
N LEU A 458 28.14 15.32 10.42
CA LEU A 458 29.43 15.25 9.71
C LEU A 458 30.49 16.13 10.35
N ALA A 459 30.15 17.37 10.73
CA ALA A 459 31.07 18.26 11.45
C ALA A 459 31.44 17.71 12.83
N LEU A 460 30.53 16.97 13.49
CA LEU A 460 30.79 16.27 14.75
C LEU A 460 31.74 15.07 14.57
N ARG A 461 31.69 14.37 13.43
CA ARG A 461 32.64 13.30 13.09
C ARG A 461 34.05 13.84 12.90
N ASP A 462 34.21 14.89 12.09
CA ASP A 462 35.52 15.52 11.80
C ASP A 462 36.20 16.02 13.09
N LYS A 463 35.43 16.71 13.93
CA LYS A 463 35.91 17.22 15.22
C LYS A 463 36.28 16.09 16.20
N LEU A 464 35.52 14.99 16.22
CA LEU A 464 35.82 13.83 17.08
C LEU A 464 37.02 13.00 16.56
N ALA A 465 37.16 12.83 15.25
CA ALA A 465 38.31 12.16 14.64
C ALA A 465 39.64 12.86 14.97
N SER A 466 39.57 14.18 15.18
CA SER A 466 40.70 15.04 15.55
C SER A 466 41.00 15.07 17.05
N ASP A 467 40.23 14.36 17.89
CA ASP A 467 40.44 14.27 19.35
C ASP A 467 40.37 12.80 19.82
N PRO A 468 41.53 12.10 19.86
CA PRO A 468 41.58 10.71 20.31
C PRO A 468 41.14 10.47 21.75
N ALA A 469 41.29 11.45 22.64
CA ALA A 469 40.88 11.31 24.03
C ALA A 469 39.36 11.33 24.14
N THR A 470 38.69 12.27 23.47
CA THR A 470 37.23 12.35 23.44
C THR A 470 36.61 11.24 22.57
N ALA A 471 37.27 10.79 21.51
CA ALA A 471 36.83 9.63 20.73
C ALA A 471 36.86 8.33 21.55
N PHE A 472 37.95 8.09 22.30
CA PHE A 472 38.03 6.97 23.24
C PHE A 472 36.95 7.07 24.32
N LEU A 473 36.75 8.26 24.91
CA LEU A 473 35.69 8.48 25.89
C LEU A 473 34.28 8.26 25.33
N ALA A 474 34.01 8.66 24.09
CA ALA A 474 32.72 8.51 23.43
C ALA A 474 32.38 7.04 23.12
N VAL A 475 33.36 6.26 22.64
CA VAL A 475 33.19 4.81 22.40
C VAL A 475 33.10 4.04 23.73
N LEU A 476 33.94 4.38 24.72
CA LEU A 476 33.84 3.81 26.06
C LEU A 476 32.49 4.11 26.70
N HIS A 477 31.96 5.33 26.53
CA HIS A 477 30.62 5.70 26.99
C HIS A 477 29.51 4.88 26.31
N LYS A 478 29.61 4.60 25.00
CA LYS A 478 28.68 3.70 24.30
C LYS A 478 28.76 2.28 24.85
N PHE A 479 29.96 1.71 24.96
CA PHE A 479 30.16 0.36 25.51
C PHE A 479 29.68 0.25 26.97
N VAL A 480 29.95 1.24 27.82
CA VAL A 480 29.46 1.28 29.21
C VAL A 480 27.93 1.36 29.24
N ARG A 481 27.30 2.16 28.37
CA ARG A 481 25.82 2.19 28.28
C ARG A 481 25.25 0.85 27.82
N ASP A 482 25.85 0.18 26.84
CA ASP A 482 25.37 -1.11 26.33
C ASP A 482 25.53 -2.25 27.34
N VAL A 483 26.60 -2.23 28.14
CA VAL A 483 26.92 -3.29 29.11
C VAL A 483 26.22 -3.10 30.46
N PHE A 484 26.02 -1.86 30.92
CA PHE A 484 25.54 -1.57 32.29
C PHE A 484 24.14 -0.92 32.37
N SER A 485 23.56 -0.43 31.25
CA SER A 485 22.15 0.01 31.23
C SER A 485 21.21 -1.18 31.17
N ARG A 486 20.13 -1.18 31.96
CA ARG A 486 19.12 -2.27 31.95
C ARG A 486 18.15 -2.22 30.75
N TYR A 487 18.35 -1.29 29.84
CA TYR A 487 17.59 -1.12 28.61
C TYR A 487 18.59 -0.94 27.47
N SER A 488 18.45 -1.72 26.40
CA SER A 488 19.25 -1.58 25.18
C SER A 488 18.93 -0.23 24.53
N ALA A 489 19.94 0.63 24.39
CA ALA A 489 19.76 2.00 23.92
C ALA A 489 19.82 2.07 22.39
N GLN A 490 18.72 1.67 21.75
CA GLN A 490 18.48 1.92 20.32
C GLN A 490 18.14 3.39 20.10
N GLY A 491 18.79 4.05 19.13
CA GLY A 491 18.69 5.50 18.92
C GLY A 491 19.52 6.29 19.93
N VAL A 492 20.85 6.31 19.73
CA VAL A 492 21.81 7.06 20.56
C VAL A 492 22.87 7.73 19.68
N ALA A 493 23.55 8.76 20.18
CA ALA A 493 24.43 9.59 19.35
C ALA A 493 25.71 8.92 18.81
N MET A 494 26.03 7.72 19.30
CA MET A 494 27.21 6.95 18.92
C MET A 494 26.77 5.51 18.71
N GLU A 495 26.74 5.07 17.46
CA GLU A 495 26.27 3.77 17.00
C GLU A 495 27.43 3.04 16.30
N VAL A 496 28.23 2.28 17.08
CA VAL A 496 29.40 1.57 16.56
C VAL A 496 28.95 0.30 15.83
N PHE A 497 29.21 0.23 14.52
CA PHE A 497 28.84 -0.88 13.63
C PHE A 497 30.00 -1.24 12.67
N VAL A 498 29.88 -2.39 11.98
CA VAL A 498 30.72 -2.77 10.82
C VAL A 498 29.85 -3.44 9.74
N ARG A 499 29.43 -2.69 8.70
CA ARG A 499 28.61 -3.11 7.52
C ARG A 499 28.86 -2.17 6.31
N GLY A 500 28.42 -2.51 5.08
CA GLY A 500 28.63 -1.73 3.83
C GLY A 500 27.39 -1.57 2.93
N THR A 501 27.47 -0.82 1.81
CA THR A 501 26.31 -0.40 0.96
C THR A 501 26.71 0.00 -0.49
N VAL A 502 25.75 0.08 -1.46
CA VAL A 502 25.98 0.11 -2.94
C VAL A 502 25.08 1.15 -3.67
N PHE A 503 25.39 1.55 -4.93
CA PHE A 503 24.61 2.49 -5.77
C PHE A 503 24.18 1.90 -7.15
N PRO A 504 22.87 1.92 -7.54
CA PRO A 504 22.41 1.21 -8.76
C PRO A 504 22.16 2.03 -10.05
N VAL A 505 21.90 3.36 -10.02
CA VAL A 505 21.54 4.15 -11.23
C VAL A 505 22.26 5.51 -11.25
N GLN A 506 22.67 6.00 -12.44
CA GLN A 506 23.56 7.17 -12.61
C GLN A 506 23.23 8.00 -13.87
N SER A 507 23.66 9.26 -13.91
CA SER A 507 23.49 10.16 -15.08
C SER A 507 24.71 10.22 -15.99
N GLU A 508 24.50 10.55 -17.28
CA GLU A 508 25.58 10.56 -18.27
C GLU A 508 26.61 11.68 -17.98
N GLY A 509 27.89 11.37 -18.20
CA GLY A 509 29.01 12.24 -17.86
C GLY A 509 29.33 12.35 -16.36
N LEU A 510 28.51 11.80 -15.45
CA LEU A 510 28.75 11.85 -13.99
C LEU A 510 30.14 11.31 -13.61
N ARG A 511 30.52 10.16 -14.18
CA ARG A 511 31.83 9.51 -14.02
C ARG A 511 32.99 10.33 -14.59
N ASP A 512 32.72 11.16 -15.59
CA ASP A 512 33.72 11.98 -16.30
C ASP A 512 33.85 13.40 -15.71
N THR A 513 32.96 13.76 -14.79
CA THR A 513 33.18 14.92 -13.93
C THR A 513 34.49 14.78 -13.16
N ILE A 514 35.12 15.93 -12.90
CA ILE A 514 36.43 16.02 -12.25
C ILE A 514 36.38 15.41 -10.83
N TYR A 515 35.19 15.39 -10.21
CA TYR A 515 34.95 14.93 -8.84
C TYR A 515 34.92 13.40 -8.75
N ALA A 516 34.21 12.71 -9.66
CA ALA A 516 34.14 11.24 -9.67
C ALA A 516 35.53 10.62 -9.87
N ARG A 517 36.30 11.14 -10.83
CA ARG A 517 37.70 10.76 -11.08
C ARG A 517 38.62 11.04 -9.87
N SER A 518 38.30 12.04 -9.04
CA SER A 518 39.04 12.39 -7.82
C SER A 518 38.65 11.57 -6.58
N VAL A 519 37.43 11.00 -6.53
CA VAL A 519 37.04 10.04 -5.47
C VAL A 519 37.73 8.70 -5.71
N GLN A 520 37.63 8.15 -6.93
CA GLN A 520 38.23 6.86 -7.28
C GLN A 520 39.75 6.84 -7.04
N ALA A 521 40.48 7.85 -7.53
CA ALA A 521 41.93 7.95 -7.35
C ALA A 521 42.41 8.05 -5.88
N ARG A 522 41.52 8.40 -4.93
CA ARG A 522 41.81 8.44 -3.49
C ARG A 522 41.54 7.11 -2.79
N HIS A 523 40.49 6.39 -3.18
CA HIS A 523 40.18 5.06 -2.66
C HIS A 523 41.30 4.07 -3.03
N GLU A 524 41.66 4.01 -4.31
CA GLU A 524 42.81 3.26 -4.83
C GLU A 524 44.15 3.67 -4.16
N GLY A 525 44.24 4.89 -3.62
CA GLY A 525 45.41 5.42 -2.93
C GLY A 525 45.63 4.89 -1.51
N TRP A 526 44.56 4.42 -0.85
CA TRP A 526 44.62 3.77 0.47
C TRP A 526 44.63 2.25 0.36
N ASP A 527 43.88 1.70 -0.61
CA ASP A 527 43.91 0.30 -1.00
C ASP A 527 45.36 -0.19 -1.26
N ARG A 528 46.13 0.58 -2.04
CA ARG A 528 47.58 0.38 -2.28
C ARG A 528 48.51 0.51 -1.06
N ARG A 529 47.98 0.64 0.17
CA ARG A 529 48.76 0.82 1.41
C ARG A 529 48.37 -0.11 2.56
N LEU A 530 47.23 -0.80 2.47
CA LEU A 530 46.77 -1.73 3.51
C LEU A 530 47.29 -3.15 3.23
N PRO A 531 47.57 -3.98 4.25
CA PRO A 531 47.83 -5.41 4.04
C PRO A 531 46.60 -6.06 3.40
N SER A 532 46.82 -6.81 2.32
CA SER A 532 45.75 -7.52 1.60
C SER A 532 45.35 -8.85 2.27
N ASP A 533 46.13 -9.32 3.24
CA ASP A 533 45.78 -10.47 4.08
C ASP A 533 45.31 -9.98 5.46
N VAL A 534 44.14 -10.48 5.90
CA VAL A 534 43.55 -10.19 7.20
C VAL A 534 44.34 -10.87 8.34
N ALA A 535 45.12 -11.92 8.04
CA ALA A 535 46.01 -12.54 9.01
C ALA A 535 47.15 -11.61 9.44
N ASP A 536 47.73 -10.83 8.51
CA ASP A 536 48.83 -9.89 8.77
C ASP A 536 48.35 -8.61 9.48
N LEU A 537 47.06 -8.30 9.44
CA LEU A 537 46.48 -7.07 9.99
C LEU A 537 46.76 -6.91 11.50
N TRP A 538 46.77 -8.01 12.26
CA TRP A 538 47.03 -7.97 13.70
C TRP A 538 48.46 -7.50 14.01
N ASP A 539 49.46 -8.07 13.33
CA ASP A 539 50.86 -7.71 13.53
C ASP A 539 51.18 -6.33 12.95
N ALA A 540 50.50 -5.91 11.87
CA ALA A 540 50.59 -4.56 11.33
C ALA A 540 50.05 -3.49 12.31
N LEU A 541 48.91 -3.75 12.97
CA LEU A 541 48.36 -2.86 14.01
C LEU A 541 49.25 -2.85 15.25
N ALA A 542 49.77 -4.01 15.68
CA ALA A 542 50.69 -4.13 16.80
C ALA A 542 52.07 -3.45 16.57
N ALA A 543 52.40 -3.10 15.33
CA ALA A 543 53.62 -2.37 14.97
C ALA A 543 53.45 -0.83 14.96
N LEU A 544 52.22 -0.31 15.04
CA LEU A 544 51.95 1.13 15.20
C LEU A 544 52.32 1.61 16.61
N THR A 545 52.74 2.87 16.75
CA THR A 545 52.93 3.47 18.08
C THR A 545 51.60 3.80 18.76
N ASP A 546 51.60 3.90 20.09
CA ASP A 546 50.42 4.21 20.91
C ASP A 546 49.63 5.44 20.40
N THR A 547 50.33 6.48 19.92
CA THR A 547 49.71 7.68 19.33
C THR A 547 49.05 7.39 17.99
N GLU A 548 49.72 6.66 17.09
CA GLU A 548 49.17 6.29 15.78
C GLU A 548 47.98 5.33 15.92
N GLN A 549 48.02 4.41 16.90
CA GLN A 549 46.88 3.57 17.27
C GLN A 549 45.72 4.41 17.81
N ALA A 550 45.99 5.41 18.65
CA ALA A 550 44.96 6.30 19.19
C ALA A 550 44.32 7.20 18.11
N GLU A 551 45.11 7.77 17.21
CA GLU A 551 44.61 8.57 16.07
C GLU A 551 43.81 7.72 15.08
N LEU A 552 44.29 6.51 14.75
CA LEU A 552 43.54 5.55 13.92
C LEU A 552 42.24 5.10 14.59
N PHE A 553 42.28 4.82 15.89
CA PHE A 553 41.08 4.54 16.68
C PHE A 553 40.10 5.70 16.64
N ALA A 554 40.57 6.94 16.82
CA ALA A 554 39.73 8.14 16.82
C ALA A 554 39.03 8.34 15.48
N HIS A 555 39.78 8.19 14.39
CA HIS A 555 39.27 8.27 13.04
C HIS A 555 38.18 7.22 12.79
N CYS A 556 38.45 5.94 13.09
CA CYS A 556 37.47 4.85 12.96
C CYS A 556 36.24 5.04 13.87
N ALA A 557 36.44 5.46 15.13
CA ALA A 557 35.38 5.74 16.11
C ALA A 557 34.43 6.83 15.63
N SER A 558 34.94 7.85 14.93
CA SER A 558 34.13 8.95 14.42
C SER A 558 32.99 8.49 13.50
N PHE A 559 33.20 7.44 12.69
CA PHE A 559 32.17 6.91 11.79
C PHE A 559 30.96 6.33 12.52
N GLY A 560 31.08 6.02 13.82
CA GLY A 560 29.95 5.62 14.66
C GLY A 560 29.04 6.78 15.08
N VAL A 561 29.46 8.04 14.99
CA VAL A 561 28.61 9.16 15.45
C VAL A 561 27.39 9.31 14.55
N ASN A 562 26.20 9.30 15.14
CA ASN A 562 24.93 9.52 14.47
C ASN A 562 24.12 10.58 15.23
N ALA A 563 24.08 11.82 14.73
CA ALA A 563 23.25 12.89 15.27
C ALA A 563 22.02 13.17 14.38
N LEU A 564 21.61 12.20 13.54
CA LEU A 564 20.58 12.38 12.52
C LEU A 564 19.16 12.30 13.11
N TYR A 565 18.32 13.27 12.72
CA TYR A 565 16.87 13.21 12.91
C TYR A 565 16.23 12.31 11.85
N GLU A 566 15.45 11.33 12.29
CA GLU A 566 14.68 10.42 11.43
C GLU A 566 13.19 10.47 11.84
N ARG A 567 12.28 10.45 10.86
CA ARG A 567 10.83 10.45 11.12
C ARG A 567 10.37 9.05 11.51
N ALA A 568 10.31 8.77 12.82
CA ALA A 568 9.75 7.52 13.32
C ALA A 568 8.24 7.42 13.01
N ASP A 569 7.83 6.29 12.44
CA ASP A 569 6.44 6.06 12.02
C ASP A 569 5.48 5.86 13.21
N ARG A 570 4.21 6.23 13.01
CA ARG A 570 3.16 6.22 14.04
C ARG A 570 2.50 4.86 14.27
N TYR A 571 2.61 3.92 13.33
CA TYR A 571 2.02 2.59 13.45
C TYR A 571 3.04 1.44 13.41
N GLY A 572 4.29 1.74 13.05
CA GLY A 572 5.46 1.21 13.75
C GLY A 572 5.91 -0.19 13.33
N ASN A 573 6.58 -0.28 12.17
CA ASN A 573 7.26 -1.50 11.71
C ASN A 573 8.60 -1.75 12.46
N GLY A 574 8.57 -1.65 13.80
CA GLY A 574 9.61 -2.12 14.73
C GLY A 574 10.92 -1.33 14.86
N ALA A 575 11.44 -0.72 13.78
CA ALA A 575 12.87 -0.36 13.72
C ALA A 575 13.30 0.91 14.50
N ILE A 576 12.53 2.00 14.42
CA ILE A 576 12.92 3.33 14.96
C ILE A 576 11.73 3.95 15.68
N SER A 577 11.96 4.55 16.86
CA SER A 577 10.91 5.17 17.68
C SER A 577 11.12 6.67 17.90
N VAL A 578 10.02 7.42 18.07
CA VAL A 578 10.05 8.88 18.36
C VAL A 578 10.88 9.20 19.61
N HIS A 579 10.86 8.30 20.60
CA HIS A 579 11.67 8.42 21.81
C HIS A 579 13.17 8.22 21.53
N GLY A 580 13.54 7.20 20.76
CA GLY A 580 14.93 6.93 20.38
C GLY A 580 15.55 8.05 19.56
N VAL A 581 14.83 8.60 18.56
CA VAL A 581 15.33 9.74 17.77
C VAL A 581 15.54 10.98 18.66
N ARG A 582 14.63 11.24 19.61
CA ARG A 582 14.81 12.33 20.59
C ARG A 582 16.01 12.08 21.51
N GLN A 583 16.22 10.85 21.96
CA GLN A 583 17.37 10.51 22.81
C GLN A 583 18.70 10.64 22.05
N ARG A 584 18.77 10.19 20.80
CA ARG A 584 19.93 10.37 19.91
C ARG A 584 20.35 11.83 19.82
N LEU A 585 19.41 12.75 19.57
CA LEU A 585 19.72 14.18 19.44
C LEU A 585 20.24 14.78 20.75
N LEU A 586 19.64 14.43 21.89
CA LEU A 586 20.11 14.89 23.21
C LEU A 586 21.51 14.34 23.54
N ASP A 587 21.75 13.05 23.27
CA ASP A 587 23.06 12.43 23.41
C ASP A 587 24.11 13.11 22.52
N ALA A 588 23.70 13.63 21.35
CA ALA A 588 24.59 14.30 20.40
C ALA A 588 24.94 15.72 20.87
N ASP A 589 24.00 16.45 21.50
CA ASP A 589 24.31 17.73 22.15
C ASP A 589 25.39 17.58 23.23
N HIS A 590 25.42 16.44 23.95
CA HIS A 590 26.51 16.14 24.88
C HIS A 590 27.86 15.93 24.18
N LEU A 591 27.89 15.22 23.05
CA LEU A 591 29.12 14.98 22.29
C LEU A 591 29.63 16.26 21.61
N VAL A 592 28.74 17.09 21.05
CA VAL A 592 29.04 18.43 20.48
C VAL A 592 29.74 19.32 21.49
N ARG A 593 29.27 19.32 22.74
CA ARG A 593 29.90 20.06 23.84
C ARG A 593 31.25 19.45 24.26
N ALA A 594 31.37 18.12 24.27
CA ALA A 594 32.62 17.44 24.64
C ALA A 594 33.77 17.74 23.66
N VAL A 595 33.51 17.77 22.35
CA VAL A 595 34.54 18.09 21.34
C VAL A 595 34.70 19.59 21.05
N GLY A 596 33.80 20.44 21.56
CA GLY A 596 33.79 21.87 21.26
C GLY A 596 33.52 22.18 19.77
N LEU A 597 32.40 21.69 19.24
CA LEU A 597 31.95 22.00 17.87
C LEU A 597 31.02 23.21 17.83
N ASP A 598 31.33 24.16 16.95
CA ASP A 598 30.45 25.23 16.49
C ASP A 598 30.30 25.13 14.95
N MET A 599 29.07 25.25 14.44
CA MET A 599 28.77 25.09 13.00
C MET A 599 29.15 26.31 12.15
N THR A 600 29.20 27.51 12.73
CA THR A 600 29.66 28.74 12.08
C THR A 600 31.17 28.72 11.90
N ASP A 601 31.92 28.23 12.90
CA ASP A 601 33.37 28.00 12.81
C ASP A 601 33.71 26.82 11.87
N ALA A 602 32.87 25.78 11.83
CA ALA A 602 32.92 24.73 10.80
C ALA A 602 32.51 25.22 9.39
N GLY A 603 32.17 26.50 9.23
CA GLY A 603 31.96 27.16 7.93
C GLY A 603 30.55 27.09 7.36
N TRP A 604 29.56 26.55 8.08
CA TRP A 604 28.18 26.47 7.58
C TRP A 604 27.56 27.87 7.44
N ARG A 605 26.88 28.13 6.32
CA ARG A 605 26.15 29.39 6.06
C ARG A 605 24.81 29.13 5.34
N PRO A 606 23.77 29.95 5.56
CA PRO A 606 22.47 29.77 4.90
C PRO A 606 22.51 30.24 3.44
N THR A 607 22.06 29.38 2.53
CA THR A 607 22.00 29.63 1.09
C THR A 607 20.62 29.28 0.53
N VAL A 608 20.34 29.69 -0.72
CA VAL A 608 19.20 29.20 -1.52
C VAL A 608 19.17 27.67 -1.51
N GLY A 609 20.33 27.04 -1.70
CA GLY A 609 20.46 25.59 -1.86
C GLY A 609 20.16 24.79 -0.59
N ASN A 610 20.75 25.16 0.55
CA ASN A 610 20.63 24.36 1.78
C ASN A 610 19.42 24.71 2.66
N TYR A 611 18.90 25.95 2.62
CA TYR A 611 17.84 26.37 3.56
C TYR A 611 16.83 27.35 2.94
N LEU A 612 17.30 28.48 2.39
CA LEU A 612 16.47 29.63 2.06
C LEU A 612 15.55 29.39 0.85
N GLY A 613 15.95 28.58 -0.13
CA GLY A 613 15.06 28.17 -1.22
C GLY A 613 14.04 27.11 -0.80
N ARG A 614 14.26 26.45 0.34
CA ARG A 614 13.56 25.22 0.75
C ARG A 614 12.40 25.50 1.70
N VAL A 615 12.59 26.39 2.67
CA VAL A 615 11.54 26.80 3.60
C VAL A 615 10.44 27.66 2.94
N THR A 616 9.30 27.87 3.62
CA THR A 616 8.24 28.79 3.13
C THR A 616 8.74 30.24 3.11
N LYS A 617 8.14 31.11 2.29
CA LYS A 617 8.53 32.54 2.23
C LYS A 617 8.62 33.21 3.61
N ALA A 618 7.68 32.88 4.50
CA ALA A 618 7.65 33.42 5.86
C ALA A 618 8.90 33.04 6.67
N ARG A 619 9.41 31.82 6.53
CA ARG A 619 10.67 31.35 7.16
C ARG A 619 11.92 31.99 6.54
N ILE A 620 11.91 32.36 5.25
CA ILE A 620 13.00 33.14 4.63
C ILE A 620 13.07 34.53 5.28
N LEU A 621 11.91 35.18 5.41
CA LEU A 621 11.79 36.50 6.02
C LEU A 621 12.12 36.51 7.52
N GLU A 622 11.83 35.41 8.22
CA GLU A 622 12.24 35.16 9.61
C GLU A 622 13.77 35.03 9.75
N ALA A 623 14.42 34.18 8.95
CA ALA A 623 15.88 34.02 8.98
C ALA A 623 16.62 35.33 8.67
N VAL A 624 16.18 36.08 7.63
CA VAL A 624 16.77 37.39 7.29
C VAL A 624 16.51 38.43 8.38
N ARG A 625 15.35 38.39 9.06
CA ARG A 625 15.06 39.23 10.23
C ARG A 625 16.00 38.93 11.39
N GLU A 626 16.27 37.66 11.68
CA GLU A 626 17.17 37.25 12.77
C GLU A 626 18.64 37.61 12.49
N GLY A 627 19.18 37.25 11.32
CA GLY A 627 20.60 37.45 11.01
C GLY A 627 20.97 38.84 10.47
N ALA A 628 20.08 39.48 9.69
CA ALA A 628 20.36 40.76 9.00
C ALA A 628 19.40 41.91 9.39
N GLY A 629 18.41 41.64 10.24
CA GLY A 629 17.50 42.64 10.79
C GLY A 629 16.28 42.98 9.93
N GLU A 630 15.26 43.57 10.57
CA GLU A 630 13.94 43.86 9.99
C GLU A 630 13.99 44.57 8.62
N ARG A 631 14.87 45.57 8.47
CA ARG A 631 14.99 46.36 7.23
C ARG A 631 15.51 45.54 6.05
N ALA A 632 16.29 44.49 6.28
CA ALA A 632 16.77 43.59 5.24
C ALA A 632 15.64 42.67 4.76
N SER A 633 14.83 42.15 5.70
CA SER A 633 13.65 41.32 5.41
C SER A 633 12.59 42.08 4.58
N GLN A 634 12.35 43.35 4.91
CA GLN A 634 11.43 44.23 4.17
C GLN A 634 11.89 44.61 2.75
N LEU A 635 13.16 44.35 2.37
CA LEU A 635 13.64 44.59 1.00
C LEU A 635 13.39 43.41 0.06
N ILE A 636 12.93 42.26 0.57
CA ILE A 636 12.77 41.02 -0.21
C ILE A 636 11.35 40.42 -0.17
N ASP A 637 10.45 40.96 0.66
CA ASP A 637 9.08 40.47 0.93
C ASP A 637 8.21 40.26 -0.34
N HIS A 638 8.26 41.23 -1.24
CA HIS A 638 7.53 41.33 -2.49
C HIS A 638 8.11 40.45 -3.63
N LEU A 639 9.32 39.90 -3.46
CA LEU A 639 9.98 39.09 -4.49
C LEU A 639 9.33 37.70 -4.62
N LYS A 640 9.52 37.02 -5.75
CA LYS A 640 9.14 35.60 -5.90
C LYS A 640 10.03 34.71 -5.02
N LYS A 641 9.58 33.51 -4.62
CA LYS A 641 10.33 32.61 -3.68
C LYS A 641 11.79 32.39 -4.15
N SER A 642 11.98 32.18 -5.45
CA SER A 642 13.28 32.01 -6.11
C SER A 642 14.25 33.19 -5.97
N ASP A 643 13.72 34.41 -5.85
CA ASP A 643 14.51 35.64 -5.94
C ASP A 643 14.67 36.27 -4.55
N MET A 644 13.63 36.14 -3.71
CA MET A 644 13.67 36.34 -2.26
C MET A 644 14.79 35.50 -1.63
N ALA A 645 14.90 34.21 -1.97
CA ALA A 645 15.93 33.33 -1.43
C ALA A 645 17.36 33.75 -1.84
N LYS A 646 17.56 34.21 -3.08
CA LYS A 646 18.89 34.66 -3.59
C LYS A 646 19.38 35.91 -2.88
N GLU A 647 18.47 36.86 -2.66
CA GLU A 647 18.81 38.08 -1.94
C GLU A 647 18.96 37.81 -0.43
N ALA A 648 18.17 36.89 0.14
CA ALA A 648 18.36 36.42 1.51
C ALA A 648 19.73 35.78 1.76
N GLU A 649 20.25 34.98 0.82
CA GLU A 649 21.59 34.39 0.89
C GLU A 649 22.67 35.48 0.93
N ARG A 650 22.56 36.48 0.06
CA ARG A 650 23.47 37.64 0.03
C ARG A 650 23.44 38.45 1.33
N LEU A 651 22.28 38.54 1.98
CA LEU A 651 22.09 39.29 3.23
C LEU A 651 22.60 38.53 4.47
N LEU A 652 22.66 37.19 4.44
CA LEU A 652 23.02 36.36 5.58
C LEU A 652 24.45 35.81 5.57
N ALA A 653 25.15 35.82 4.44
CA ALA A 653 26.46 35.17 4.25
C ALA A 653 27.50 35.41 5.36
N ASP A 654 27.65 36.65 5.85
CA ASP A 654 28.66 37.02 6.86
C ASP A 654 28.06 37.21 8.28
N THR A 655 26.80 36.82 8.50
CA THR A 655 26.08 37.09 9.77
C THR A 655 26.35 36.09 10.89
N GLY A 656 26.90 34.90 10.55
CA GLY A 656 27.01 33.78 11.49
C GLY A 656 25.67 33.16 11.89
N TRP A 657 24.57 33.50 11.21
CA TRP A 657 23.24 32.96 11.50
C TRP A 657 23.14 31.46 11.17
N LEU A 658 22.60 30.69 12.11
CA LEU A 658 22.33 29.26 11.99
C LEU A 658 20.82 28.99 12.20
N PRO A 659 20.21 28.04 11.47
CA PRO A 659 18.86 27.55 11.76
C PRO A 659 18.85 26.71 13.06
N GLU A 660 17.69 26.59 13.68
CA GLU A 660 17.49 25.93 14.99
C GLU A 660 18.22 24.58 15.17
N PRO A 661 18.16 23.60 14.25
CA PRO A 661 18.82 22.29 14.43
C PRO A 661 20.36 22.33 14.43
N LEU A 662 20.97 23.42 13.97
CA LEU A 662 22.43 23.63 13.93
C LEU A 662 22.97 24.43 15.10
N ARG A 663 22.09 25.08 15.89
CA ARG A 663 22.50 25.84 17.07
C ARG A 663 22.98 24.85 18.13
N VAL A 664 24.07 25.18 18.82
CA VAL A 664 24.40 24.49 20.08
C VAL A 664 23.30 24.85 21.06
N VAL A 665 22.49 23.86 21.45
CA VAL A 665 21.59 24.02 22.58
C VAL A 665 22.47 24.12 23.82
N GLU A 666 22.69 25.36 24.27
CA GLU A 666 22.90 25.59 25.68
C GLU A 666 21.71 24.95 26.39
N LEU A 667 21.97 23.81 27.03
CA LEU A 667 21.10 23.42 28.12
C LEU A 667 21.14 24.61 29.06
N ALA A 668 19.98 25.25 29.23
CA ALA A 668 19.72 26.01 30.43
C ALA A 668 19.92 25.00 31.58
N VAL A 669 21.15 24.99 32.11
CA VAL A 669 21.37 24.67 33.50
C VAL A 669 20.39 25.59 34.20
N GLU A 670 19.36 25.02 34.80
CA GLU A 670 18.72 25.67 35.92
C GLU A 670 19.84 25.82 36.95
N ALA A 671 20.55 26.94 36.85
CA ALA A 671 21.29 27.51 37.94
C ALA A 671 20.22 27.82 38.97
N GLY A 672 19.90 26.80 39.77
CA GLY A 672 19.10 26.95 40.98
C GLY A 672 19.80 28.02 41.78
N ASP A 673 19.24 29.23 41.72
CA ASP A 673 19.89 30.45 42.13
C ASP A 673 20.33 30.27 43.59
N PRO A 674 21.64 30.30 43.90
CA PRO A 674 22.11 30.11 45.27
C PRO A 674 21.59 31.16 46.26
N ASN A 675 20.93 32.21 45.76
CA ASN A 675 20.28 33.27 46.53
C ASN A 675 18.73 33.28 46.45
N ALA A 676 18.07 32.39 45.70
CA ALA A 676 16.60 32.33 45.67
C ALA A 676 16.02 31.53 46.85
N GLY A 677 16.31 31.97 48.08
CA GLY A 677 16.04 31.21 49.29
C GLY A 677 16.00 32.01 50.60
N GLU A 678 15.46 33.22 50.59
CA GLU A 678 15.09 33.92 51.84
C GLU A 678 13.75 33.40 52.40
N ASP A 679 13.72 33.15 53.71
CA ASP A 679 12.54 33.02 54.59
C ASP A 679 11.40 32.02 54.23
N GLU A 680 11.65 30.72 54.44
CA GLU A 680 10.71 29.91 55.24
C GLU A 680 11.43 29.36 56.48
N ALA A 681 10.87 29.65 57.67
CA ALA A 681 11.52 29.38 58.94
C ALA A 681 11.48 27.89 59.32
N LEU A 682 12.64 27.34 59.70
CA LEU A 682 12.73 26.01 60.31
C LEU A 682 11.89 25.95 61.60
N PRO A 683 11.16 24.85 61.87
CA PRO A 683 10.31 24.74 63.04
C PRO A 683 11.10 24.79 64.35
N GLU A 684 10.56 25.54 65.31
CA GLU A 684 11.16 26.00 66.59
C GLU A 684 11.73 24.90 67.51
N PHE A 685 11.50 23.63 67.19
CA PHE A 685 11.96 22.44 67.91
C PHE A 685 13.49 22.22 67.88
N LEU A 686 14.20 22.69 66.84
CA LEU A 686 15.64 22.48 66.69
C LEU A 686 16.52 23.65 67.19
N ALA A 687 15.93 24.70 67.76
CA ALA A 687 16.61 25.95 68.10
C ALA A 687 16.94 26.12 69.59
N ALA A 688 17.42 25.06 70.27
CA ALA A 688 17.85 25.15 71.67
C ALA A 688 18.96 24.14 72.04
N ALA A 689 19.97 24.63 72.78
CA ALA A 689 21.14 23.92 73.31
C ALA A 689 22.17 23.44 72.23
N ASN A 690 23.47 23.71 72.36
CA ASN A 690 24.17 24.43 73.43
C ASN A 690 25.48 25.06 72.95
N ASP A 691 25.88 26.19 73.55
CA ASP A 691 27.26 26.66 73.52
C ASP A 691 28.21 25.63 74.16
N VAL A 692 29.35 25.36 73.50
CA VAL A 692 30.70 25.54 74.08
C VAL A 692 31.66 25.80 72.91
N ALA A 693 32.38 26.92 72.93
CA ALA A 693 33.52 27.16 72.04
C ALA A 693 34.83 26.69 72.70
N LEU A 694 35.77 26.21 71.89
CA LEU A 694 37.22 26.27 72.14
C LEU A 694 37.96 26.05 70.81
N ALA A 695 39.19 26.57 70.71
CA ALA A 695 40.02 26.56 69.51
C ALA A 695 41.36 25.87 69.78
N ASP A 696 42.17 25.72 68.71
CA ASP A 696 43.60 25.36 68.73
C ASP A 696 43.91 23.90 69.19
N GLN A 697 45.00 23.24 68.76
CA GLN A 697 46.19 23.66 68.00
C GLN A 697 46.81 22.46 67.24
N GLU A 698 47.72 22.70 66.30
CA GLU A 698 48.61 21.68 65.72
C GLU A 698 49.92 21.54 66.52
N GLU A 699 50.65 20.43 66.28
CA GLU A 699 52.06 20.14 66.61
C GLU A 699 52.63 20.51 68.01
N GLU A 700 53.10 19.48 68.72
CA GLU A 700 54.30 19.62 69.58
C GLU A 700 55.24 18.43 69.36
N GLN A 701 56.44 18.68 68.83
CA GLN A 701 57.52 17.69 68.81
C GLN A 701 58.23 17.68 70.16
N LEU A 702 58.47 16.48 70.69
CA LEU A 702 59.29 16.24 71.87
C LEU A 702 60.76 16.59 71.60
N ASP A 703 61.41 17.26 72.55
CA ASP A 703 62.80 16.93 72.87
C ASP A 703 63.11 17.12 74.36
N ALA A 704 63.71 16.10 74.97
CA ALA A 704 64.04 16.03 76.40
C ALA A 704 65.13 14.96 76.69
N ALA A 705 66.25 15.05 75.97
CA ALA A 705 67.58 14.55 76.31
C ALA A 705 67.73 13.26 77.17
N GLU A 706 68.12 12.15 76.50
CA GLU A 706 69.42 11.49 76.75
C GLU A 706 69.93 10.73 75.50
#